data_AF-A0A4Z1JRE1-F1
#
_entry.id   AF-A0A4Z1JRE1-F1
#
_cell.length_a   1.000
_cell.length_b   1.000
_cell.length_c   1.000
_cell.angle_alpha   90.00
_cell.angle_beta   90.00
_cell.angle_gamma   90.00
#
_symmetry.space_group_name_H-M   'P 1'
#
loop_
_entity.id
_entity.type
_entity.pdbx_description
1 polymer ?
#
loop_
_entity_poly.entity_id
_entity_poly.type
_entity_poly.pdbx_seq_one_letter_code
_entity_poly.pdbx_strand_id
1 'polypeptide(L)'
;MLLRAIFTILLASCHVHAKAVFAHFLVGNVASWTTTNWIADIQLAQEAHIDAFALNVGYGDSSIPNSLANAFLAAQTTGFKLFISFDYTGGTAPWPEANVISLLNTYKSSSAYYKYLGKPFVSTFEGVDNTADWTTIKAQTGCFLVPNWSSLGAQAAVARGTADGLFSWNAWPWGNEDMNAYTDASYFVSLNQTGVPMPYMMPVSPWFYTNLPNYDKNWLWRGDDLWFDRWQEILSIDPQPEWVQIITWNDYGESHYIGPLHEEEYASVFDSIHGDGPYNYANSMTHDAWRQTLPFVIDTYKNGIATVKQEVVTAWYRLTSKDNSACSDGDTTGNTANQLQIEFYPTDVVQDKIFYSAVLAEAGTVTVTVGGVDLGATWTGTPSDAVGIYHGSVAYGSHTGNVIVTVHTPSSGSIVFQGNPIASDCSTWDGYTNYNAYTGFQTGSAVTATPALNMSEQVCIAGFGVNNFAGLCSFACGLGYCPYTACTCTNYGPQPTRPTAANTPGYGTIGYPAQGLTSEYQGLCSFNCFFGYCPPGACGTTNYGVVPETVSPFLPPACVGGTGVDNLGGLCGYACPYGYCPIHSCTCTAQGVLNPPLPVIDGAGTAGPGLDDELYDGLCNFACSRGYCPGGACEYVTASNGLFKNATGLVNGWFRNATGVSNGTVVSGRR
;
A
#
# COMPACT_ATOMS: atom_id res chain seq x y z
N MET A 1 -40.53 32.79 40.41
CA MET A 1 -40.28 31.45 41.00
C MET A 1 -41.45 30.58 40.58
N LEU A 2 -41.37 29.46 39.89
CA LEU A 2 -40.27 28.62 39.43
C LEU A 2 -40.94 27.75 38.33
N LEU A 3 -40.61 27.95 37.06
CA LEU A 3 -41.16 27.11 35.98
C LEU A 3 -40.19 27.05 34.81
N ARG A 4 -39.10 26.29 34.99
CA ARG A 4 -38.23 25.79 33.91
C ARG A 4 -37.57 24.49 34.37
N ALA A 5 -38.31 23.40 34.27
CA ALA A 5 -37.77 22.05 34.37
C ALA A 5 -37.52 21.53 32.96
N ILE A 6 -36.24 21.50 32.59
CA ILE A 6 -35.55 20.40 31.89
C ILE A 6 -36.33 19.83 30.68
N PHE A 7 -36.12 20.45 29.53
CA PHE A 7 -36.18 19.77 28.22
C PHE A 7 -34.78 19.88 27.59
N THR A 8 -33.79 19.30 28.29
CA THR A 8 -32.50 19.00 27.69
C THR A 8 -32.62 17.56 27.19
N ILE A 9 -33.22 17.40 26.02
CA ILE A 9 -33.03 16.18 25.24
C ILE A 9 -31.52 16.10 25.05
N LEU A 10 -30.90 15.11 25.69
CA LEU A 10 -29.61 14.59 25.27
C LEU A 10 -29.77 14.22 23.80
N LEU A 11 -29.37 15.14 22.91
CA LEU A 11 -28.67 14.77 21.69
C LEU A 11 -27.38 14.10 22.18
N ALA A 12 -27.49 12.83 22.61
CA ALA A 12 -26.42 11.90 22.36
C ALA A 12 -26.31 11.89 20.84
N SER A 13 -25.47 12.77 20.31
CA SER A 13 -24.89 12.61 19.01
C SER A 13 -24.22 11.23 19.09
N CYS A 14 -24.95 10.18 18.70
CA CYS A 14 -24.33 9.05 18.07
C CYS A 14 -23.59 9.67 16.90
N HIS A 15 -22.36 10.10 17.13
CA HIS A 15 -21.37 10.20 16.09
C HIS A 15 -21.20 8.76 15.64
N VAL A 16 -22.09 8.30 14.75
CA VAL A 16 -21.80 7.18 13.89
C VAL A 16 -20.62 7.69 13.08
N HIS A 17 -19.42 7.30 13.49
CA HIS A 17 -18.22 7.54 12.72
C HIS A 17 -18.42 6.74 11.43
N ALA A 18 -18.84 7.41 10.36
CA ALA A 18 -19.22 6.74 9.14
C ALA A 18 -17.95 6.30 8.42
N LYS A 19 -17.47 5.10 8.79
CA LYS A 19 -16.42 4.38 8.08
C LYS A 19 -16.77 4.29 6.60
N ALA A 20 -15.81 4.56 5.73
CA ALA A 20 -15.99 4.35 4.30
C ALA A 20 -14.76 3.71 3.67
N VAL A 21 -14.99 3.03 2.55
CA VAL A 21 -13.95 2.39 1.73
C VAL A 21 -13.97 3.02 0.36
N PHE A 22 -12.81 3.48 -0.09
CA PHE A 22 -12.63 4.09 -1.40
C PHE A 22 -11.74 3.22 -2.27
N ALA A 23 -11.82 3.37 -3.58
CA ALA A 23 -10.78 2.88 -4.48
C ALA A 23 -10.13 4.03 -5.24
N HIS A 24 -8.81 4.04 -5.28
CA HIS A 24 -8.03 4.99 -6.05
C HIS A 24 -8.23 4.74 -7.54
N PHE A 25 -8.53 5.78 -8.31
CA PHE A 25 -8.89 5.63 -9.72
C PHE A 25 -8.07 6.60 -10.56
N LEU A 26 -7.27 6.07 -11.48
CA LEU A 26 -6.42 6.83 -12.39
C LEU A 26 -7.30 7.31 -13.55
N VAL A 27 -7.70 8.59 -13.53
CA VAL A 27 -8.60 9.15 -14.55
C VAL A 27 -7.92 9.28 -15.91
N GLY A 28 -6.59 9.48 -15.92
CA GLY A 28 -5.78 9.53 -17.14
C GLY A 28 -5.77 8.21 -17.91
N ASN A 29 -5.90 7.08 -17.22
CA ASN A 29 -5.90 5.72 -17.80
C ASN A 29 -7.22 5.37 -18.53
N VAL A 30 -8.20 6.27 -18.60
CA VAL A 30 -9.53 6.00 -19.16
C VAL A 30 -10.00 7.14 -20.07
N ALA A 31 -9.06 7.74 -20.79
CA ALA A 31 -9.31 8.92 -21.62
C ALA A 31 -10.42 8.70 -22.67
N SER A 32 -10.61 7.46 -23.14
CA SER A 32 -11.61 7.11 -24.16
C SER A 32 -13.01 6.84 -23.60
N TRP A 33 -13.15 6.73 -22.27
CA TRP A 33 -14.39 6.26 -21.65
C TRP A 33 -15.57 7.21 -21.82
N THR A 34 -16.70 6.59 -22.14
CA THR A 34 -18.01 7.23 -22.10
C THR A 34 -18.66 7.04 -20.74
N THR A 35 -19.79 7.71 -20.49
CA THR A 35 -20.61 7.49 -19.30
C THR A 35 -21.03 6.03 -19.14
N THR A 36 -21.18 5.26 -20.23
CA THR A 36 -21.53 3.83 -20.16
C THR A 36 -20.42 2.99 -19.54
N ASN A 37 -19.16 3.23 -19.90
CA ASN A 37 -18.01 2.56 -19.29
C ASN A 37 -17.95 2.89 -17.79
N TRP A 38 -18.05 4.17 -17.44
CA TRP A 38 -18.09 4.61 -16.04
C TRP A 38 -19.24 3.98 -15.23
N ILE A 39 -20.43 3.84 -15.81
CA ILE A 39 -21.57 3.17 -15.14
C ILE A 39 -21.24 1.70 -14.85
N ALA A 40 -20.65 0.99 -15.82
CA ALA A 40 -20.32 -0.43 -15.65
C ALA A 40 -19.31 -0.64 -14.51
N ASP A 41 -18.22 0.13 -14.48
CA ASP A 41 -17.20 0.02 -13.43
C ASP A 41 -17.71 0.49 -12.07
N ILE A 42 -18.56 1.53 -12.03
CA ILE A 42 -19.22 1.94 -10.79
C ILE A 42 -20.14 0.83 -10.24
N GLN A 43 -20.85 0.10 -11.11
CA GLN A 43 -21.69 -1.02 -10.67
C GLN A 43 -20.84 -2.13 -10.04
N LEU A 44 -19.70 -2.48 -10.65
CA LEU A 44 -18.76 -3.44 -10.07
C LEU A 44 -18.20 -2.97 -8.71
N ALA A 45 -17.94 -1.67 -8.56
CA ALA A 45 -17.50 -1.10 -7.29
C ALA A 45 -18.60 -1.16 -6.21
N GLN A 46 -19.86 -0.89 -6.59
CA GLN A 46 -21.02 -1.03 -5.71
C GLN A 46 -21.25 -2.49 -5.30
N GLU A 47 -21.10 -3.44 -6.22
CA GLU A 47 -21.16 -4.88 -5.94
C GLU A 47 -20.07 -5.31 -4.95
N ALA A 48 -18.88 -4.70 -5.04
CA ALA A 48 -17.78 -4.88 -4.10
C ALA A 48 -17.95 -4.10 -2.78
N HIS A 49 -19.05 -3.34 -2.60
CA HIS A 49 -19.36 -2.49 -1.44
C HIS A 49 -18.41 -1.30 -1.22
N ILE A 50 -17.70 -0.87 -2.26
CA ILE A 50 -16.89 0.36 -2.24
C ILE A 50 -17.85 1.57 -2.23
N ASP A 51 -17.53 2.61 -1.45
CA ASP A 51 -18.39 3.78 -1.28
C ASP A 51 -18.14 4.88 -2.30
N ALA A 52 -16.88 5.03 -2.71
CA ALA A 52 -16.48 6.09 -3.63
C ALA A 52 -15.23 5.74 -4.43
N PHE A 53 -15.05 6.40 -5.58
CA PHE A 53 -13.74 6.50 -6.22
C PHE A 53 -13.02 7.78 -5.80
N ALA A 54 -11.74 7.63 -5.45
CA ALA A 54 -10.78 8.71 -5.28
C ALA A 54 -10.15 9.01 -6.65
N LEU A 55 -10.70 9.99 -7.36
CA LEU A 55 -10.34 10.30 -8.75
C LEU A 55 -8.98 11.00 -8.80
N ASN A 56 -7.92 10.24 -9.07
CA ASN A 56 -6.58 10.75 -9.33
C ASN A 56 -6.55 11.51 -10.64
N VAL A 57 -6.19 12.79 -10.56
CA VAL A 57 -6.11 13.69 -11.72
C VAL A 57 -4.77 14.41 -11.75
N GLY A 58 -4.05 14.25 -12.86
CA GLY A 58 -2.84 15.02 -13.17
C GLY A 58 -3.20 16.38 -13.79
N TYR A 59 -2.44 17.43 -13.45
CA TYR A 59 -2.59 18.73 -14.09
C TYR A 59 -2.10 18.70 -15.55
N GLY A 60 -2.81 19.39 -16.44
CA GLY A 60 -2.40 19.55 -17.84
C GLY A 60 -2.76 18.39 -18.77
N ASP A 61 -3.32 17.30 -18.25
CA ASP A 61 -3.93 16.26 -19.09
C ASP A 61 -5.27 16.76 -19.66
N SER A 62 -5.35 16.77 -20.99
CA SER A 62 -6.50 17.27 -21.75
C SER A 62 -7.71 16.32 -21.74
N SER A 63 -7.53 15.07 -21.32
CA SER A 63 -8.60 14.08 -21.20
C SER A 63 -9.45 14.28 -19.94
N ILE A 64 -8.82 14.76 -18.86
CA ILE A 64 -9.41 14.87 -17.52
C ILE A 64 -10.73 15.64 -17.50
N PRO A 65 -10.88 16.83 -18.15
CA PRO A 65 -12.14 17.57 -18.08
C PRO A 65 -13.35 16.79 -18.60
N ASN A 66 -13.20 16.08 -19.72
CA ASN A 66 -14.27 15.27 -20.31
C ASN A 66 -14.54 14.01 -19.49
N SER A 67 -13.47 13.31 -19.06
CA SER A 67 -13.57 12.09 -18.26
C SER A 67 -14.26 12.36 -16.91
N LEU A 68 -13.90 13.45 -16.22
CA LEU A 68 -14.58 13.86 -14.98
C LEU A 68 -16.06 14.17 -15.19
N ALA A 69 -16.42 14.84 -16.29
CA ALA A 69 -17.82 15.14 -16.58
C ALA A 69 -18.64 13.85 -16.78
N ASN A 70 -18.09 12.87 -17.50
CA ASN A 70 -18.69 11.55 -17.69
C ASN A 70 -18.79 10.78 -16.37
N ALA A 71 -17.73 10.77 -15.56
CA ALA A 71 -17.69 10.11 -14.26
C ALA A 71 -18.77 10.65 -13.31
N PHE A 72 -18.86 11.98 -13.16
CA PHE A 72 -19.86 12.61 -12.29
C PHE A 72 -21.29 12.39 -12.78
N LEU A 73 -21.52 12.37 -14.10
CA LEU A 73 -22.84 12.03 -14.66
C LEU A 73 -23.21 10.56 -14.37
N ALA A 74 -22.26 9.64 -14.55
CA ALA A 74 -22.44 8.22 -14.25
C ALA A 74 -22.76 8.01 -12.76
N ALA A 75 -21.97 8.61 -11.87
CA ALA A 75 -22.16 8.49 -10.42
C ALA A 75 -23.46 9.12 -9.92
N GLN A 76 -23.90 10.23 -10.52
CA GLN A 76 -25.23 10.79 -10.22
C GLN A 76 -26.36 9.82 -10.60
N THR A 77 -26.19 9.11 -11.73
CA THR A 77 -27.18 8.15 -12.24
C THR A 77 -27.26 6.90 -11.37
N THR A 78 -26.13 6.41 -10.87
CA THR A 78 -26.04 5.18 -10.04
C THR A 78 -26.12 5.44 -8.54
N GLY A 79 -26.11 6.70 -8.11
CA GLY A 79 -26.09 7.09 -6.70
C GLY A 79 -24.73 6.93 -6.00
N PHE A 80 -23.69 6.54 -6.75
CA PHE A 80 -22.32 6.35 -6.26
C PHE A 80 -21.65 7.68 -5.90
N LYS A 81 -20.55 7.61 -5.13
CA LYS A 81 -19.80 8.80 -4.72
C LYS A 81 -18.44 8.90 -5.41
N LEU A 82 -17.97 10.12 -5.59
CA LEU A 82 -16.68 10.46 -6.16
C LEU A 82 -16.09 11.61 -5.35
N PHE A 83 -14.77 11.66 -5.23
CA PHE A 83 -14.06 12.86 -4.82
C PHE A 83 -12.75 12.98 -5.58
N ILE A 84 -12.21 14.20 -5.63
CA ILE A 84 -10.99 14.47 -6.37
C ILE A 84 -9.77 14.18 -5.50
N SER A 85 -8.82 13.43 -6.06
CA SER A 85 -7.46 13.25 -5.57
C SER A 85 -6.52 13.99 -6.51
N PHE A 86 -5.98 15.12 -6.09
CA PHE A 86 -5.09 15.91 -6.93
C PHE A 86 -3.70 15.28 -6.96
N ASP A 87 -3.25 14.82 -8.12
CA ASP A 87 -1.90 14.32 -8.28
C ASP A 87 -0.95 15.46 -8.61
N TYR A 88 -0.15 15.85 -7.61
CA TYR A 88 0.82 16.94 -7.71
C TYR A 88 2.11 16.51 -8.43
N THR A 89 2.29 15.22 -8.67
CA THR A 89 3.50 14.67 -9.32
C THR A 89 3.19 14.13 -10.70
N GLY A 90 1.96 13.69 -10.97
CA GLY A 90 1.54 12.97 -12.16
C GLY A 90 1.21 13.80 -13.39
N GLY A 91 1.07 15.12 -13.22
CA GLY A 91 0.76 16.05 -14.32
C GLY A 91 1.97 16.62 -15.03
N THR A 92 1.73 17.55 -15.97
CA THR A 92 2.78 18.33 -16.64
C THR A 92 3.46 19.35 -15.71
N ALA A 93 2.86 19.61 -14.56
CA ALA A 93 3.37 20.42 -13.46
C ALA A 93 2.55 20.13 -12.18
N PRO A 94 3.01 20.58 -11.00
CA PRO A 94 2.18 20.63 -9.80
C PRO A 94 0.89 21.42 -10.04
N TRP A 95 -0.22 21.03 -9.40
CA TRP A 95 -1.50 21.71 -9.53
C TRP A 95 -1.44 23.16 -9.05
N PRO A 96 -1.75 24.16 -9.90
CA PRO A 96 -1.83 25.56 -9.47
C PRO A 96 -3.02 25.79 -8.53
N GLU A 97 -2.83 26.59 -7.46
CA GLU A 97 -3.86 26.89 -6.45
C GLU A 97 -5.22 27.27 -7.06
N ALA A 98 -5.23 28.21 -8.02
CA ALA A 98 -6.47 28.69 -8.65
C ALA A 98 -7.21 27.59 -9.43
N ASN A 99 -6.47 26.66 -10.04
CA ASN A 99 -7.05 25.54 -10.79
C ASN A 99 -7.68 24.51 -9.84
N VAL A 100 -7.06 24.24 -8.69
CA VAL A 100 -7.63 23.39 -7.64
C VAL A 100 -8.96 23.98 -7.14
N ILE A 101 -8.97 25.28 -6.81
CA ILE A 101 -10.18 25.98 -6.35
C ILE A 101 -11.29 25.91 -7.40
N SER A 102 -10.95 26.17 -8.66
CA SER A 102 -11.91 26.12 -9.77
C SER A 102 -12.54 24.74 -9.90
N LEU A 103 -11.72 23.68 -9.98
CA LEU A 103 -12.20 22.31 -10.18
C LEU A 103 -13.06 21.82 -9.00
N LEU A 104 -12.66 22.11 -7.76
CA LEU A 104 -13.47 21.79 -6.59
C LEU A 104 -14.81 22.52 -6.63
N ASN A 105 -14.84 23.81 -6.97
CA ASN A 105 -16.08 24.58 -7.06
C ASN A 105 -17.02 24.07 -8.17
N THR A 106 -16.50 23.50 -9.25
CA THR A 106 -17.30 22.86 -10.31
C THR A 106 -18.11 21.67 -9.78
N TYR A 107 -17.51 20.81 -8.96
CA TYR A 107 -18.12 19.53 -8.60
C TYR A 107 -18.65 19.42 -7.17
N LYS A 108 -18.21 20.27 -6.23
CA LYS A 108 -18.55 20.14 -4.80
C LYS A 108 -20.05 20.19 -4.46
N SER A 109 -20.87 20.74 -5.34
CA SER A 109 -22.32 20.81 -5.20
C SER A 109 -23.06 19.58 -5.78
N SER A 110 -22.37 18.73 -6.55
CA SER A 110 -22.92 17.51 -7.12
C SER A 110 -23.43 16.57 -6.02
N SER A 111 -24.57 15.91 -6.27
CA SER A 111 -25.11 14.86 -5.38
C SER A 111 -24.21 13.63 -5.31
N ALA A 112 -23.35 13.45 -6.31
CA ALA A 112 -22.34 12.38 -6.36
C ALA A 112 -21.02 12.77 -5.67
N TYR A 113 -20.82 14.01 -5.24
CA TYR A 113 -19.57 14.38 -4.56
C TYR A 113 -19.57 13.85 -3.12
N TYR A 114 -18.56 13.06 -2.73
CA TYR A 114 -18.43 12.53 -1.37
C TYR A 114 -18.19 13.68 -0.38
N LYS A 115 -18.94 13.69 0.72
CA LYS A 115 -18.86 14.72 1.76
C LYS A 115 -18.65 14.09 3.12
N TYR A 116 -17.72 14.65 3.87
CA TYR A 116 -17.49 14.30 5.27
C TYR A 116 -17.86 15.47 6.17
N LEU A 117 -18.71 15.22 7.17
CA LEU A 117 -19.26 16.27 8.05
C LEU A 117 -19.86 17.46 7.27
N GLY A 118 -20.51 17.17 6.14
CA GLY A 118 -21.12 18.16 5.24
C GLY A 118 -20.13 18.92 4.35
N LYS A 119 -18.82 18.71 4.51
CA LYS A 119 -17.76 19.35 3.71
C LYS A 119 -17.36 18.49 2.51
N PRO A 120 -17.05 19.07 1.35
CA PRO A 120 -16.47 18.33 0.21
C PRO A 120 -15.16 17.66 0.63
N PHE A 121 -15.09 16.34 0.55
CA PHE A 121 -13.86 15.61 0.83
C PHE A 121 -12.86 15.78 -0.32
N VAL A 122 -11.58 15.94 -0.03
CA VAL A 122 -10.52 16.05 -1.04
C VAL A 122 -9.25 15.38 -0.52
N SER A 123 -8.52 14.74 -1.43
CA SER A 123 -7.20 14.19 -1.14
C SER A 123 -6.19 14.67 -2.18
N THR A 124 -4.93 14.29 -1.97
CA THR A 124 -3.84 14.52 -2.93
C THR A 124 -3.01 13.26 -3.04
N PHE A 125 -2.30 13.10 -4.15
CA PHE A 125 -1.08 12.30 -4.20
C PHE A 125 0.09 13.28 -4.15
N GLU A 126 0.83 13.25 -3.04
CA GLU A 126 1.91 14.18 -2.72
C GLU A 126 1.47 15.66 -2.76
N GLY A 127 2.36 16.59 -3.12
CA GLY A 127 2.11 18.04 -3.07
C GLY A 127 2.65 18.73 -1.82
N VAL A 128 3.71 18.17 -1.22
CA VAL A 128 4.34 18.63 0.04
C VAL A 128 4.91 20.05 -0.04
N ASP A 129 5.28 20.51 -1.24
CA ASP A 129 5.75 21.87 -1.49
C ASP A 129 4.59 22.88 -1.71
N ASN A 130 3.37 22.37 -1.93
CA ASN A 130 2.15 23.15 -2.15
C ASN A 130 1.27 23.22 -0.89
N THR A 131 1.77 22.78 0.27
CA THR A 131 0.97 22.72 1.51
C THR A 131 0.42 24.08 1.94
N ALA A 132 1.11 25.18 1.57
CA ALA A 132 0.71 26.55 1.91
C ALA A 132 -0.57 26.99 1.17
N ASP A 133 -0.73 26.58 -0.10
CA ASP A 133 -1.88 26.88 -0.96
C ASP A 133 -3.20 26.41 -0.32
N TRP A 134 -3.14 25.33 0.46
CA TRP A 134 -4.31 24.71 1.09
C TRP A 134 -5.02 25.59 2.12
N THR A 135 -4.36 26.61 2.66
CA THR A 135 -5.04 27.61 3.51
C THR A 135 -6.06 28.39 2.69
N THR A 136 -5.66 28.88 1.50
CA THR A 136 -6.55 29.61 0.58
C THR A 136 -7.58 28.66 -0.03
N ILE A 137 -7.16 27.48 -0.48
CA ILE A 137 -8.06 26.50 -1.10
C ILE A 137 -9.19 26.12 -0.13
N LYS A 138 -8.87 25.78 1.12
CA LYS A 138 -9.88 25.42 2.13
C LYS A 138 -10.81 26.60 2.44
N ALA A 139 -10.28 27.82 2.57
CA ALA A 139 -11.08 29.01 2.82
C ALA A 139 -12.10 29.29 1.70
N GLN A 140 -11.72 29.10 0.43
CA GLN A 140 -12.60 29.38 -0.71
C GLN A 140 -13.55 28.24 -1.07
N THR A 141 -13.16 27.00 -0.79
CA THR A 141 -13.94 25.82 -1.21
C THR A 141 -14.79 25.25 -0.07
N GLY A 142 -14.33 25.40 1.18
CA GLY A 142 -14.92 24.76 2.36
C GLY A 142 -14.62 23.25 2.46
N CYS A 143 -13.61 22.76 1.74
CA CYS A 143 -13.27 21.33 1.70
C CYS A 143 -12.71 20.79 3.03
N PHE A 144 -12.73 19.46 3.15
CA PHE A 144 -12.08 18.67 4.19
C PHE A 144 -10.92 17.91 3.54
N LEU A 145 -9.69 18.27 3.91
CA LEU A 145 -8.46 17.82 3.26
C LEU A 145 -7.85 16.61 3.98
N VAL A 146 -7.71 15.50 3.26
CA VAL A 146 -7.00 14.29 3.70
C VAL A 146 -5.92 13.95 2.65
N PRO A 147 -4.75 14.60 2.70
CA PRO A 147 -3.71 14.44 1.70
C PRO A 147 -2.86 13.19 1.96
N ASN A 148 -2.31 12.62 0.89
CA ASN A 148 -1.14 11.76 0.98
C ASN A 148 0.12 12.64 0.91
N TRP A 149 0.83 12.75 2.03
CA TRP A 149 2.16 13.37 2.13
C TRP A 149 3.17 12.37 2.70
N SER A 150 3.09 11.11 2.26
CA SER A 150 3.88 10.01 2.80
C SER A 150 5.38 10.23 2.63
N SER A 151 5.80 10.98 1.61
CA SER A 151 7.21 11.39 1.44
C SER A 151 7.81 12.18 2.62
N LEU A 152 6.98 12.82 3.46
CA LEU A 152 7.44 13.47 4.71
C LEU A 152 7.42 12.55 5.93
N GLY A 153 6.64 11.48 5.88
CA GLY A 153 6.21 10.74 7.06
C GLY A 153 5.15 11.47 7.90
N ALA A 154 4.47 10.73 8.78
CA ALA A 154 3.27 11.20 9.49
C ALA A 154 3.50 12.47 10.33
N GLN A 155 4.55 12.49 11.17
CA GLN A 155 4.79 13.59 12.10
C GLN A 155 5.08 14.92 11.36
N ALA A 156 5.94 14.88 10.34
CA ALA A 156 6.27 16.07 9.55
C ALA A 156 5.10 16.52 8.65
N ALA A 157 4.28 15.58 8.16
CA ALA A 157 3.05 15.90 7.44
C ALA A 157 2.03 16.62 8.34
N VAL A 158 1.81 16.13 9.57
CA VAL A 158 0.95 16.81 10.56
C VAL A 158 1.45 18.22 10.87
N ALA A 159 2.77 18.39 11.02
CA ALA A 159 3.40 19.68 11.33
C ALA A 159 3.19 20.75 10.24
N ARG A 160 2.75 20.39 9.03
CA ARG A 160 2.35 21.36 7.98
C ARG A 160 1.11 22.17 8.37
N GLY A 161 0.25 21.64 9.24
CA GLY A 161 -0.84 22.39 9.88
C GLY A 161 -2.05 22.73 9.01
N THR A 162 -2.12 22.28 7.75
CA THR A 162 -3.25 22.57 6.85
C THR A 162 -4.17 21.38 6.59
N ALA A 163 -3.72 20.16 6.88
CA ALA A 163 -4.52 18.94 6.75
C ALA A 163 -5.63 18.83 7.81
N ASP A 164 -6.75 18.19 7.46
CA ASP A 164 -7.81 17.83 8.42
C ASP A 164 -7.73 16.35 8.84
N GLY A 165 -6.97 15.54 8.11
CA GLY A 165 -6.64 14.14 8.35
C GLY A 165 -5.47 13.76 7.44
N LEU A 166 -4.93 12.54 7.52
CA LEU A 166 -3.86 12.09 6.62
C LEU A 166 -4.19 10.75 5.98
N PHE A 167 -3.67 10.55 4.78
CA PHE A 167 -3.64 9.29 4.06
C PHE A 167 -2.19 8.81 3.94
N SER A 168 -1.95 7.51 4.17
CA SER A 168 -0.65 6.89 3.87
C SER A 168 -0.68 6.20 2.51
N TRP A 169 0.44 6.21 1.78
CA TRP A 169 0.64 5.40 0.58
C TRP A 169 1.34 4.06 0.85
N ASN A 170 1.73 3.81 2.10
CA ASN A 170 2.51 2.62 2.43
C ASN A 170 1.61 1.38 2.55
N ALA A 171 1.36 0.70 1.44
CA ALA A 171 0.50 -0.48 1.38
C ALA A 171 1.26 -1.81 1.28
N TRP A 172 2.58 -1.78 1.12
CA TRP A 172 3.40 -2.94 0.76
C TRP A 172 4.53 -3.19 1.75
N PRO A 173 4.95 -4.46 1.93
CA PRO A 173 5.96 -4.83 2.91
C PRO A 173 7.37 -4.48 2.46
N TRP A 174 8.29 -4.51 3.41
CA TRP A 174 9.71 -4.30 3.16
C TRP A 174 10.39 -5.61 2.71
N GLY A 175 10.89 -5.64 1.48
CA GLY A 175 11.64 -6.79 0.96
C GLY A 175 10.82 -8.07 1.07
N ASN A 176 11.39 -9.11 1.70
CA ASN A 176 10.75 -10.41 1.86
C ASN A 176 9.96 -10.58 3.16
N GLU A 177 9.79 -9.51 3.94
CA GLU A 177 9.02 -9.55 5.18
C GLU A 177 7.52 -9.65 4.90
N ASP A 178 6.75 -10.10 5.90
CA ASP A 178 5.29 -10.00 5.87
C ASP A 178 4.88 -8.55 6.18
N MET A 179 3.67 -8.18 5.76
CA MET A 179 3.14 -6.84 6.04
C MET A 179 2.94 -6.62 7.54
N ASN A 180 3.05 -5.36 7.97
CA ASN A 180 2.84 -4.97 9.36
C ASN A 180 2.12 -3.63 9.48
N ALA A 181 1.64 -3.32 10.69
CA ALA A 181 0.85 -2.12 10.97
C ALA A 181 1.64 -0.96 11.60
N TYR A 182 2.99 -1.00 11.64
CA TYR A 182 3.77 0.03 12.36
C TYR A 182 3.69 1.40 11.71
N THR A 183 3.62 1.45 10.37
CA THR A 183 3.43 2.72 9.68
C THR A 183 2.06 3.30 10.03
N ASP A 184 0.99 2.50 9.98
CA ASP A 184 -0.36 2.93 10.34
C ASP A 184 -0.41 3.43 11.80
N ALA A 185 0.24 2.72 12.72
CA ALA A 185 0.38 3.12 14.11
C ALA A 185 1.05 4.50 14.25
N SER A 186 2.08 4.79 13.44
CA SER A 186 2.75 6.09 13.45
C SER A 186 1.83 7.24 13.02
N TYR A 187 0.88 6.98 12.10
CA TYR A 187 -0.12 7.96 11.69
C TYR A 187 -1.12 8.22 12.83
N PHE A 188 -1.69 7.16 13.45
CA PHE A 188 -2.59 7.33 14.59
C PHE A 188 -1.94 8.11 15.74
N VAL A 189 -0.69 7.77 16.08
CA VAL A 189 0.06 8.47 17.13
C VAL A 189 0.29 9.93 16.76
N SER A 190 0.76 10.23 15.55
CA SER A 190 1.06 11.60 15.11
C SER A 190 -0.19 12.47 15.03
N LEU A 191 -1.30 11.93 14.50
CA LEU A 191 -2.56 12.65 14.34
C LEU A 191 -3.20 13.02 15.68
N ASN A 192 -3.00 12.20 16.71
CA ASN A 192 -3.54 12.44 18.05
C ASN A 192 -2.71 13.41 18.89
N GLN A 193 -1.49 13.77 18.48
CA GLN A 193 -0.60 14.67 19.23
C GLN A 193 -0.96 16.16 19.10
N THR A 194 -1.85 16.53 18.20
CA THR A 194 -2.15 17.96 17.91
C THR A 194 -3.12 18.61 18.90
N GLY A 195 -3.71 17.83 19.81
CA GLY A 195 -4.80 18.28 20.69
C GLY A 195 -6.17 18.35 20.02
N VAL A 196 -6.24 18.10 18.70
CA VAL A 196 -7.47 17.92 17.93
C VAL A 196 -7.38 16.55 17.24
N PRO A 197 -8.21 15.56 17.60
CA PRO A 197 -8.18 14.26 16.94
C PRO A 197 -8.43 14.43 15.43
N MET A 198 -7.45 14.03 14.63
CA MET A 198 -7.56 14.02 13.18
C MET A 198 -7.72 12.58 12.67
N PRO A 199 -8.64 12.33 11.73
CA PRO A 199 -8.86 11.01 11.16
C PRO A 199 -7.72 10.53 10.26
N TYR A 200 -7.61 9.21 10.16
CA TYR A 200 -6.67 8.49 9.33
C TYR A 200 -7.37 7.73 8.20
N MET A 201 -6.81 7.82 6.99
CA MET A 201 -7.15 6.95 5.87
C MET A 201 -6.03 5.91 5.70
N MET A 202 -6.37 4.64 5.94
CA MET A 202 -5.44 3.51 5.87
C MET A 202 -5.39 2.93 4.44
N PRO A 203 -4.20 2.68 3.87
CA PRO A 203 -4.08 2.09 2.54
C PRO A 203 -4.21 0.56 2.58
N VAL A 204 -4.72 -0.01 1.49
CA VAL A 204 -4.67 -1.44 1.22
C VAL A 204 -4.45 -1.70 -0.27
N SER A 205 -3.59 -2.65 -0.59
CA SER A 205 -3.29 -3.03 -1.98
C SER A 205 -3.03 -4.53 -2.04
N PRO A 206 -3.44 -5.23 -3.12
CA PRO A 206 -3.21 -6.66 -3.22
C PRO A 206 -1.81 -7.03 -3.73
N TRP A 207 -1.20 -6.17 -4.55
CA TRP A 207 0.00 -6.51 -5.33
C TRP A 207 0.76 -5.24 -5.71
N PHE A 208 1.99 -5.36 -6.23
CA PHE A 208 2.69 -4.27 -6.91
C PHE A 208 3.78 -4.82 -7.84
N TYR A 209 3.75 -4.39 -9.10
CA TYR A 209 4.86 -4.59 -10.03
C TYR A 209 4.77 -3.55 -11.15
N THR A 210 5.91 -2.95 -11.48
CA THR A 210 6.01 -1.96 -12.56
C THR A 210 7.32 -2.13 -13.32
N ASN A 211 7.27 -1.89 -14.63
CA ASN A 211 8.43 -1.72 -15.50
C ASN A 211 8.04 -0.72 -16.60
N LEU A 212 8.15 0.57 -16.27
CA LEU A 212 7.80 1.73 -17.10
C LEU A 212 9.00 2.70 -17.12
N PRO A 213 9.98 2.48 -18.02
CA PRO A 213 11.20 3.28 -18.13
C PRO A 213 10.97 4.79 -18.24
N ASN A 214 9.93 5.23 -18.96
CA ASN A 214 9.62 6.66 -19.10
C ASN A 214 9.24 7.36 -17.79
N TYR A 215 8.95 6.59 -16.74
CA TYR A 215 8.65 7.09 -15.40
C TYR A 215 9.75 6.76 -14.38
N ASP A 216 10.91 6.28 -14.85
CA ASP A 216 12.02 5.78 -14.01
C ASP A 216 11.55 4.68 -13.04
N LYS A 217 10.68 3.78 -13.52
CA LYS A 217 10.10 2.71 -12.71
C LYS A 217 10.44 1.32 -13.22
N ASN A 218 11.05 0.52 -12.34
CA ASN A 218 11.25 -0.92 -12.56
C ASN A 218 11.46 -1.64 -11.22
N TRP A 219 10.38 -1.95 -10.52
CA TRP A 219 10.47 -2.65 -9.24
C TRP A 219 9.17 -3.39 -8.88
N LEU A 220 9.25 -4.22 -7.85
CA LEU A 220 8.11 -4.85 -7.20
C LEU A 220 8.17 -4.67 -5.68
N TRP A 221 7.02 -4.83 -5.04
CA TRP A 221 6.96 -5.19 -3.62
C TRP A 221 6.24 -6.54 -3.49
N ARG A 222 6.52 -7.27 -2.40
CA ARG A 222 5.92 -8.59 -2.18
C ARG A 222 4.40 -8.47 -2.03
N GLY A 223 3.65 -9.03 -2.98
CA GLY A 223 2.18 -9.09 -2.95
C GLY A 223 1.60 -10.42 -2.46
N ASP A 224 2.45 -11.42 -2.22
CA ASP A 224 2.17 -12.81 -1.83
C ASP A 224 0.89 -13.00 -0.97
N ASP A 225 0.96 -12.91 0.36
CA ASP A 225 -0.19 -13.06 1.28
C ASP A 225 -0.85 -11.69 1.58
N LEU A 226 -0.35 -10.61 0.95
CA LEU A 226 -0.59 -9.21 1.30
C LEU A 226 -2.07 -8.81 1.37
N TRP A 227 -2.86 -9.25 0.40
CA TRP A 227 -4.28 -8.91 0.36
C TRP A 227 -5.03 -9.42 1.58
N PHE A 228 -4.71 -10.63 2.06
CA PHE A 228 -5.30 -11.15 3.28
C PHE A 228 -4.78 -10.38 4.50
N ASP A 229 -3.46 -10.22 4.60
CA ASP A 229 -2.79 -9.62 5.76
C ASP A 229 -3.28 -8.18 6.01
N ARG A 230 -3.28 -7.30 4.99
CA ARG A 230 -3.73 -5.91 5.16
C ARG A 230 -5.18 -5.81 5.61
N TRP A 231 -6.06 -6.68 5.10
CA TRP A 231 -7.45 -6.69 5.55
C TRP A 231 -7.58 -7.16 7.00
N GLN A 232 -6.79 -8.15 7.44
CA GLN A 232 -6.74 -8.53 8.86
C GLN A 232 -6.22 -7.37 9.72
N GLU A 233 -5.21 -6.64 9.27
CA GLU A 233 -4.67 -5.46 9.97
C GLU A 233 -5.70 -4.33 10.10
N ILE A 234 -6.44 -4.01 9.03
CA ILE A 234 -7.54 -3.02 9.06
C ILE A 234 -8.63 -3.42 10.05
N LEU A 235 -8.97 -4.70 10.12
CA LEU A 235 -9.97 -5.19 11.05
C LEU A 235 -9.44 -5.18 12.50
N SER A 236 -8.16 -5.46 12.69
CA SER A 236 -7.58 -5.70 14.01
C SER A 236 -6.94 -4.48 14.67
N ILE A 237 -6.60 -3.43 13.93
CA ILE A 237 -6.03 -2.23 14.53
C ILE A 237 -7.09 -1.49 15.36
N ASP A 238 -6.75 -1.11 16.59
CA ASP A 238 -7.63 -0.38 17.51
C ASP A 238 -6.94 0.90 18.00
N PRO A 239 -7.45 2.11 17.66
CA PRO A 239 -8.69 2.37 16.94
C PRO A 239 -8.62 1.99 15.46
N GLN A 240 -9.76 1.53 14.91
CA GLN A 240 -9.90 1.31 13.47
C GLN A 240 -9.89 2.64 12.71
N PRO A 241 -9.35 2.68 11.47
CA PRO A 241 -9.30 3.92 10.68
C PRO A 241 -10.70 4.41 10.34
N GLU A 242 -10.83 5.71 10.04
CA GLU A 242 -12.07 6.29 9.54
C GLU A 242 -12.31 5.92 8.09
N TRP A 243 -11.24 5.78 7.31
CA TRP A 243 -11.31 5.40 5.91
C TRP A 243 -10.29 4.33 5.55
N VAL A 244 -10.66 3.51 4.59
CA VAL A 244 -9.73 2.63 3.88
C VAL A 244 -9.71 3.08 2.43
N GLN A 245 -8.53 3.19 1.83
CA GLN A 245 -8.42 3.39 0.39
C GLN A 245 -7.70 2.19 -0.24
N ILE A 246 -8.40 1.50 -1.14
CA ILE A 246 -7.84 0.46 -1.99
C ILE A 246 -7.01 1.12 -3.08
N ILE A 247 -5.75 0.71 -3.20
CA ILE A 247 -4.77 1.16 -4.18
C ILE A 247 -4.51 -0.04 -5.10
N THR A 248 -5.17 -0.14 -6.26
CA THR A 248 -6.06 0.82 -6.95
C THR A 248 -7.22 0.11 -7.66
N TRP A 249 -8.11 0.87 -8.31
CA TRP A 249 -9.13 0.33 -9.21
C TRP A 249 -8.56 -0.05 -10.58
N ASN A 250 -7.75 0.79 -11.22
CA ASN A 250 -7.38 0.65 -12.65
C ASN A 250 -5.94 1.03 -13.00
N ASP A 251 -5.01 1.00 -12.05
CA ASP A 251 -3.61 1.25 -12.37
C ASP A 251 -2.91 -0.01 -12.87
N TYR A 252 -3.03 -0.25 -14.18
CA TYR A 252 -2.36 -1.35 -14.88
C TYR A 252 -0.84 -1.22 -14.88
N GLY A 253 -0.32 0.01 -14.84
CA GLY A 253 1.11 0.29 -14.89
C GLY A 253 1.85 -0.12 -13.63
N GLU A 254 1.16 -0.20 -12.50
CA GLU A 254 1.72 -0.66 -11.21
C GLU A 254 1.16 -2.02 -10.75
N SER A 255 0.39 -2.70 -11.63
CA SER A 255 -0.10 -4.07 -11.42
C SER A 255 -0.94 -4.29 -10.16
N HIS A 256 -1.52 -3.23 -9.60
CA HIS A 256 -2.26 -3.29 -8.34
C HIS A 256 -3.73 -2.92 -8.45
N TYR A 257 -4.24 -2.90 -9.69
CA TYR A 257 -5.65 -2.74 -9.99
C TYR A 257 -6.47 -3.91 -9.42
N ILE A 258 -7.67 -3.61 -8.92
CA ILE A 258 -8.69 -4.60 -8.58
C ILE A 258 -9.90 -4.49 -9.48
N GLY A 259 -9.91 -3.60 -10.48
CA GLY A 259 -10.95 -3.44 -11.51
C GLY A 259 -10.77 -4.39 -12.69
N PRO A 260 -11.74 -4.44 -13.61
CA PRO A 260 -11.63 -5.23 -14.83
C PRO A 260 -10.51 -4.72 -15.74
N LEU A 261 -10.01 -5.59 -16.62
CA LEU A 261 -9.10 -5.21 -17.68
C LEU A 261 -9.88 -4.49 -18.80
N HIS A 262 -9.38 -3.33 -19.20
CA HIS A 262 -9.85 -2.57 -20.36
C HIS A 262 -8.71 -2.47 -21.38
N GLU A 263 -8.62 -3.47 -22.26
CA GLU A 263 -7.51 -3.60 -23.22
C GLU A 263 -7.39 -2.39 -24.16
N GLU A 264 -8.51 -1.72 -24.44
CA GLU A 264 -8.56 -0.49 -25.23
C GLU A 264 -7.76 0.66 -24.61
N GLU A 265 -7.49 0.62 -23.31
CA GLU A 265 -6.75 1.64 -22.58
C GLU A 265 -5.25 1.31 -22.42
N TYR A 266 -4.78 0.12 -22.78
CA TYR A 266 -3.37 -0.26 -22.57
C TYR A 266 -2.37 0.67 -23.26
N ALA A 267 -2.73 1.23 -24.41
CA ALA A 267 -1.88 2.21 -25.10
C ALA A 267 -1.66 3.49 -24.26
N SER A 268 -2.58 3.85 -23.37
CA SER A 268 -2.42 4.99 -22.46
C SER A 268 -1.38 4.75 -21.35
N VAL A 269 -0.93 3.51 -21.19
CA VAL A 269 0.01 3.11 -20.12
C VAL A 269 1.33 2.60 -20.70
N PHE A 270 1.28 1.68 -21.65
CA PHE A 270 2.45 0.89 -22.08
C PHE A 270 3.11 1.37 -23.38
N ASP A 271 2.54 2.34 -24.11
CA ASP A 271 3.14 2.79 -25.36
C ASP A 271 4.45 3.59 -25.15
N SER A 272 5.19 3.83 -26.23
CA SER A 272 6.49 4.52 -26.19
C SER A 272 6.42 6.00 -25.82
N ILE A 273 5.22 6.58 -25.70
CA ILE A 273 4.99 7.99 -25.32
C ILE A 273 4.67 8.09 -23.83
N HIS A 274 3.98 7.09 -23.28
CA HIS A 274 3.58 6.99 -21.88
C HIS A 274 4.65 6.24 -21.11
N GLY A 275 4.45 4.97 -20.74
CA GLY A 275 5.37 4.23 -19.89
C GLY A 275 6.54 3.54 -20.59
N ASP A 276 6.48 3.35 -21.92
CA ASP A 276 7.48 2.60 -22.72
C ASP A 276 7.85 1.24 -22.14
N GLY A 277 6.84 0.51 -21.65
CA GLY A 277 7.06 -0.79 -21.03
C GLY A 277 7.65 -1.78 -22.04
N PRO A 278 8.66 -2.59 -21.65
CA PRO A 278 9.30 -3.54 -22.55
C PRO A 278 8.32 -4.61 -23.08
N TYR A 279 7.22 -4.82 -22.35
CA TYR A 279 6.09 -5.66 -22.71
C TYR A 279 4.87 -5.23 -21.88
N ASN A 280 3.67 -5.69 -22.26
CA ASN A 280 2.46 -5.43 -21.47
C ASN A 280 2.22 -6.55 -20.45
N TYR A 281 2.63 -6.32 -19.20
CA TYR A 281 2.44 -7.27 -18.10
C TYR A 281 1.01 -7.33 -17.53
N ALA A 282 0.10 -6.42 -17.91
CA ALA A 282 -1.31 -6.48 -17.52
C ALA A 282 -2.16 -7.35 -18.46
N ASN A 283 -1.66 -7.62 -19.67
CA ASN A 283 -2.38 -8.41 -20.66
C ASN A 283 -2.70 -9.82 -20.12
N SER A 284 -3.98 -10.19 -20.17
CA SER A 284 -4.49 -11.48 -19.66
C SER A 284 -4.23 -11.76 -18.16
N MET A 285 -3.93 -10.72 -17.36
CA MET A 285 -3.75 -10.81 -15.91
C MET A 285 -4.98 -10.22 -15.19
N THR A 286 -6.06 -11.00 -15.08
CA THR A 286 -7.30 -10.54 -14.43
C THR A 286 -7.12 -10.43 -12.92
N HIS A 287 -7.59 -9.33 -12.32
CA HIS A 287 -7.53 -9.08 -10.87
C HIS A 287 -8.91 -9.05 -10.18
N ASP A 288 -9.97 -9.43 -10.92
CA ASP A 288 -11.35 -9.39 -10.45
C ASP A 288 -11.63 -10.27 -9.22
N ALA A 289 -10.81 -11.31 -9.01
CA ALA A 289 -10.96 -12.22 -7.88
C ALA A 289 -10.79 -11.51 -6.54
N TRP A 290 -9.91 -10.51 -6.46
CA TRP A 290 -9.70 -9.76 -5.22
C TRP A 290 -10.93 -8.94 -4.80
N ARG A 291 -11.87 -8.65 -5.72
CA ARG A 291 -13.16 -8.02 -5.37
C ARG A 291 -14.12 -8.97 -4.67
N GLN A 292 -13.98 -10.28 -4.86
CA GLN A 292 -15.02 -11.24 -4.44
C GLN A 292 -15.12 -11.40 -2.91
N THR A 293 -14.04 -11.12 -2.18
CA THR A 293 -14.03 -11.13 -0.71
C THR A 293 -14.43 -9.78 -0.10
N LEU A 294 -14.44 -8.71 -0.91
CA LEU A 294 -14.67 -7.34 -0.43
C LEU A 294 -16.02 -7.13 0.26
N PRO A 295 -17.15 -7.64 -0.24
CA PRO A 295 -18.43 -7.43 0.42
C PRO A 295 -18.45 -7.87 1.88
N PHE A 296 -17.88 -9.05 2.16
CA PHE A 296 -17.82 -9.59 3.52
C PHE A 296 -16.89 -8.77 4.43
N VAL A 297 -15.68 -8.46 3.96
CA VAL A 297 -14.67 -7.77 4.78
C VAL A 297 -15.01 -6.29 4.99
N ILE A 298 -15.56 -5.60 3.97
CA ILE A 298 -15.99 -4.21 4.07
C ILE A 298 -17.20 -4.08 5.00
N ASP A 299 -18.18 -4.98 4.90
CA ASP A 299 -19.33 -4.99 5.80
C ASP A 299 -18.88 -5.27 7.24
N THR A 300 -17.91 -6.16 7.43
CA THR A 300 -17.32 -6.43 8.76
C THR A 300 -16.60 -5.20 9.29
N TYR A 301 -15.76 -4.54 8.49
CA TYR A 301 -15.08 -3.30 8.87
C TYR A 301 -16.06 -2.20 9.29
N LYS A 302 -17.15 -2.00 8.54
CA LYS A 302 -18.14 -0.95 8.82
C LYS A 302 -19.04 -1.26 10.01
N ASN A 303 -19.51 -2.50 10.13
CA ASN A 303 -20.56 -2.87 11.08
C ASN A 303 -20.05 -3.68 12.29
N GLY A 304 -18.78 -4.05 12.28
CA GLY A 304 -18.16 -4.97 13.25
C GLY A 304 -18.54 -6.44 13.05
N ILE A 305 -19.36 -6.77 12.04
CA ILE A 305 -19.80 -8.14 11.74
C ILE A 305 -20.48 -8.19 10.35
N ALA A 306 -20.37 -9.30 9.63
CA ALA A 306 -21.06 -9.52 8.36
C ALA A 306 -21.59 -10.95 8.20
N THR A 307 -22.62 -11.12 7.38
CA THR A 307 -23.17 -12.43 7.01
C THR A 307 -22.53 -12.91 5.71
N VAL A 308 -22.00 -14.14 5.70
CA VAL A 308 -21.64 -14.86 4.48
C VAL A 308 -22.93 -15.23 3.75
N LYS A 309 -23.16 -14.60 2.59
CA LYS A 309 -24.33 -14.84 1.72
C LYS A 309 -24.02 -15.78 0.56
N GLN A 310 -22.75 -15.89 0.22
CA GLN A 310 -22.25 -16.61 -0.94
C GLN A 310 -20.86 -17.11 -0.59
N GLU A 311 -20.64 -18.42 -0.70
CA GLU A 311 -19.29 -18.96 -0.55
C GLU A 311 -18.49 -18.70 -1.84
N VAL A 312 -17.20 -18.43 -1.69
CA VAL A 312 -16.30 -18.17 -2.81
C VAL A 312 -14.89 -18.62 -2.44
N VAL A 313 -14.17 -19.18 -3.40
CA VAL A 313 -12.71 -19.35 -3.35
C VAL A 313 -12.08 -18.41 -4.36
N THR A 314 -11.04 -17.69 -3.94
CA THR A 314 -10.18 -16.87 -4.78
C THR A 314 -8.77 -17.43 -4.71
N ALA A 315 -8.03 -17.34 -5.81
CA ALA A 315 -6.63 -17.74 -5.86
C ALA A 315 -5.83 -16.81 -6.77
N TRP A 316 -4.55 -16.63 -6.45
CA TRP A 316 -3.63 -15.84 -7.24
C TRP A 316 -2.21 -16.42 -7.19
N TYR A 317 -1.48 -16.22 -8.28
CA TYR A 317 -0.13 -16.73 -8.48
C TYR A 317 0.49 -16.10 -9.74
N ARG A 318 1.82 -16.13 -9.84
CA ARG A 318 2.50 -15.81 -11.11
C ARG A 318 2.40 -16.98 -12.07
N LEU A 319 2.24 -16.69 -13.36
CA LEU A 319 2.18 -17.71 -14.41
C LEU A 319 3.55 -18.26 -14.79
N THR A 320 4.62 -17.67 -14.29
CA THR A 320 6.00 -18.13 -14.45
C THR A 320 6.71 -18.14 -13.09
N SER A 321 7.65 -19.07 -12.92
CA SER A 321 8.49 -19.13 -11.72
C SER A 321 9.43 -17.94 -11.66
N LYS A 322 9.68 -17.43 -10.45
CA LYS A 322 10.66 -16.36 -10.22
C LYS A 322 12.10 -16.76 -10.59
N ASP A 323 12.41 -18.06 -10.52
CA ASP A 323 13.74 -18.62 -10.77
C ASP A 323 13.85 -19.21 -12.19
N ASN A 324 13.03 -18.72 -13.13
CA ASN A 324 13.04 -19.21 -14.50
C ASN A 324 14.26 -18.70 -15.27
N SER A 325 15.32 -19.51 -15.35
CA SER A 325 16.55 -19.16 -16.09
C SER A 325 16.37 -18.94 -17.59
N ALA A 326 15.22 -19.28 -18.16
CA ALA A 326 14.89 -18.99 -19.56
C ALA A 326 14.33 -17.56 -19.75
N CYS A 327 14.07 -16.84 -18.67
CA CYS A 327 13.39 -15.55 -18.65
C CYS A 327 14.29 -14.48 -18.06
N SER A 328 14.32 -13.33 -18.73
CA SER A 328 14.96 -12.13 -18.19
C SER A 328 14.10 -11.59 -17.05
N ASP A 329 14.71 -11.23 -15.93
CA ASP A 329 14.04 -10.43 -14.90
C ASP A 329 13.89 -8.96 -15.29
N GLY A 330 14.49 -8.54 -16.42
CA GLY A 330 14.44 -7.18 -16.94
C GLY A 330 15.06 -6.17 -15.99
N ASP A 331 16.04 -6.59 -15.18
CA ASP A 331 16.68 -5.78 -14.14
C ASP A 331 15.72 -5.24 -13.07
N THR A 332 14.51 -5.82 -12.97
CA THR A 332 13.56 -5.50 -11.91
C THR A 332 14.20 -5.73 -10.55
N THR A 333 13.96 -4.81 -9.62
CA THR A 333 14.37 -4.95 -8.21
C THR A 333 13.15 -5.20 -7.32
N GLY A 334 13.36 -5.86 -6.19
CA GLY A 334 12.44 -5.79 -5.05
C GLY A 334 12.76 -4.54 -4.24
N ASN A 335 11.77 -3.73 -3.90
CA ASN A 335 11.93 -2.35 -3.40
C ASN A 335 12.66 -1.43 -4.41
N THR A 336 12.79 -0.14 -4.11
CA THR A 336 13.49 0.80 -5.00
C THR A 336 14.35 1.86 -4.28
N ALA A 337 15.56 2.06 -4.77
CA ALA A 337 16.47 3.12 -4.33
C ALA A 337 15.92 4.52 -4.63
N ASN A 338 15.02 4.66 -5.62
CA ASN A 338 14.32 5.91 -5.91
C ASN A 338 13.45 6.38 -4.72
N GLN A 339 13.02 5.46 -3.86
CA GLN A 339 12.33 5.74 -2.61
C GLN A 339 13.26 5.63 -1.38
N LEU A 340 14.58 5.67 -1.61
CA LEU A 340 15.62 5.54 -0.58
C LEU A 340 15.53 4.22 0.21
N GLN A 341 14.97 3.20 -0.42
CA GLN A 341 14.89 1.85 0.13
C GLN A 341 16.13 1.04 -0.26
N ILE A 342 16.45 0.04 0.54
CA ILE A 342 17.39 -1.00 0.13
C ILE A 342 16.69 -1.86 -0.90
N GLU A 343 17.35 -2.09 -2.02
CA GLU A 343 16.89 -2.98 -3.08
C GLU A 343 17.32 -4.42 -2.82
N PHE A 344 16.51 -5.35 -3.32
CA PHE A 344 16.69 -6.79 -3.24
C PHE A 344 16.57 -7.38 -4.64
N TYR A 345 17.12 -8.57 -4.86
CA TYR A 345 16.77 -9.31 -6.06
C TYR A 345 15.31 -9.80 -5.96
N PRO A 346 14.52 -9.75 -7.06
CA PRO A 346 13.13 -10.23 -7.05
C PRO A 346 12.99 -11.65 -6.50
N THR A 347 13.95 -12.52 -6.80
CA THR A 347 14.01 -13.92 -6.36
C THR A 347 14.14 -14.07 -4.84
N ASP A 348 14.69 -13.08 -4.14
CA ASP A 348 14.75 -13.06 -2.67
C ASP A 348 13.45 -12.56 -2.04
N VAL A 349 12.61 -11.85 -2.81
CA VAL A 349 11.40 -11.16 -2.34
C VAL A 349 10.13 -11.97 -2.54
N VAL A 350 9.85 -12.38 -3.79
CA VAL A 350 8.58 -13.04 -4.11
C VAL A 350 8.65 -14.55 -3.91
N GLN A 351 7.51 -15.21 -3.66
CA GLN A 351 7.46 -16.66 -3.45
C GLN A 351 6.73 -17.38 -4.58
N ASP A 352 7.26 -18.54 -4.99
CA ASP A 352 6.63 -19.43 -5.98
C ASP A 352 5.58 -20.32 -5.30
N LYS A 353 4.45 -19.70 -4.97
CA LYS A 353 3.30 -20.33 -4.32
C LYS A 353 2.00 -20.05 -5.06
N ILE A 354 1.02 -20.93 -4.83
CA ILE A 354 -0.39 -20.66 -5.08
C ILE A 354 -0.97 -20.10 -3.79
N PHE A 355 -1.44 -18.85 -3.83
CA PHE A 355 -2.11 -18.18 -2.73
C PHE A 355 -3.61 -18.29 -2.92
N TYR A 356 -4.35 -18.49 -1.83
CA TYR A 356 -5.80 -18.65 -1.89
C TYR A 356 -6.51 -18.18 -0.63
N SER A 357 -7.70 -17.62 -0.83
CA SER A 357 -8.62 -17.26 0.24
C SER A 357 -10.00 -17.81 -0.06
N ALA A 358 -10.76 -18.15 0.98
CA ALA A 358 -12.15 -18.56 0.84
C ALA A 358 -13.04 -17.92 1.89
N VAL A 359 -14.19 -17.39 1.48
CA VAL A 359 -15.25 -16.97 2.39
C VAL A 359 -16.21 -18.15 2.56
N LEU A 360 -16.29 -18.71 3.76
CA LEU A 360 -17.04 -19.95 4.03
C LEU A 360 -18.07 -19.77 5.14
N ALA A 361 -19.17 -20.50 5.02
CA ALA A 361 -20.24 -20.55 6.02
C ALA A 361 -19.97 -21.56 7.15
N GLU A 362 -18.96 -22.41 6.99
CA GLU A 362 -18.48 -23.39 7.96
C GLU A 362 -17.03 -23.79 7.66
N ALA A 363 -16.43 -24.61 8.52
CA ALA A 363 -15.11 -25.15 8.27
C ALA A 363 -15.06 -26.05 7.03
N GLY A 364 -14.12 -25.77 6.14
CA GLY A 364 -13.84 -26.56 4.95
C GLY A 364 -12.39 -27.05 4.90
N THR A 365 -12.12 -27.99 4.00
CA THR A 365 -10.76 -28.43 3.65
C THR A 365 -10.36 -27.89 2.29
N VAL A 366 -9.07 -27.71 2.04
CA VAL A 366 -8.53 -27.25 0.76
C VAL A 366 -7.61 -28.30 0.15
N THR A 367 -7.63 -28.39 -1.18
CA THR A 367 -6.66 -29.14 -1.99
C THR A 367 -6.24 -28.26 -3.14
N VAL A 368 -4.94 -28.21 -3.43
CA VAL A 368 -4.39 -27.46 -4.56
C VAL A 368 -3.55 -28.40 -5.41
N THR A 369 -3.81 -28.41 -6.71
CA THR A 369 -3.02 -29.18 -7.66
C THR A 369 -2.41 -28.29 -8.73
N VAL A 370 -1.19 -28.61 -9.16
CA VAL A 370 -0.52 -28.02 -10.33
C VAL A 370 -0.12 -29.14 -11.28
N GLY A 371 -0.59 -29.09 -12.52
CA GLY A 371 -0.34 -30.18 -13.49
C GLY A 371 -0.89 -31.54 -13.05
N GLY A 372 -1.90 -31.55 -12.17
CA GLY A 372 -2.49 -32.77 -11.60
C GLY A 372 -1.75 -33.33 -10.37
N VAL A 373 -0.68 -32.69 -9.90
CA VAL A 373 0.03 -33.08 -8.67
C VAL A 373 -0.57 -32.33 -7.49
N ASP A 374 -1.05 -33.05 -6.46
CA ASP A 374 -1.48 -32.47 -5.19
C ASP A 374 -0.28 -31.98 -4.37
N LEU A 375 -0.34 -30.71 -3.97
CA LEU A 375 0.73 -30.02 -3.26
C LEU A 375 0.60 -30.10 -1.72
N GLY A 376 -0.46 -30.71 -1.19
CA GLY A 376 -0.66 -30.85 0.26
C GLY A 376 -1.04 -29.53 0.95
N ALA A 377 -1.89 -28.74 0.27
CA ALA A 377 -2.34 -27.44 0.74
C ALA A 377 -3.08 -27.49 2.10
N THR A 378 -2.89 -26.48 2.94
CA THR A 378 -3.57 -26.32 4.24
C THR A 378 -3.98 -24.87 4.47
N TRP A 379 -4.90 -24.62 5.39
CA TRP A 379 -5.18 -23.27 5.86
C TRP A 379 -4.08 -22.80 6.80
N THR A 380 -3.55 -21.59 6.57
CA THR A 380 -2.61 -20.90 7.47
C THR A 380 -3.31 -19.80 8.27
N GLY A 381 -4.44 -19.29 7.78
CA GLY A 381 -5.35 -18.38 8.47
C GLY A 381 -6.76 -18.96 8.53
N THR A 382 -7.36 -19.00 9.72
CA THR A 382 -8.74 -19.48 9.93
C THR A 382 -9.51 -18.56 10.88
N PRO A 383 -10.81 -18.31 10.65
CA PRO A 383 -11.64 -17.54 11.58
C PRO A 383 -11.82 -18.31 12.89
N SER A 384 -12.04 -17.59 13.99
CA SER A 384 -12.14 -18.18 15.34
C SER A 384 -13.40 -19.02 15.59
N ASP A 385 -14.48 -18.78 14.83
CA ASP A 385 -15.78 -19.44 14.99
C ASP A 385 -16.28 -20.18 13.73
N ALA A 386 -15.33 -20.57 12.87
CA ALA A 386 -15.52 -21.32 11.63
C ALA A 386 -16.27 -20.63 10.47
N VAL A 387 -16.84 -19.43 10.69
CA VAL A 387 -17.51 -18.64 9.65
C VAL A 387 -16.63 -17.45 9.27
N GLY A 388 -16.38 -17.24 7.98
CA GLY A 388 -15.64 -16.08 7.49
C GLY A 388 -14.49 -16.46 6.55
N ILE A 389 -13.39 -15.71 6.62
CA ILE A 389 -12.28 -15.83 5.67
C ILE A 389 -11.26 -16.86 6.16
N TYR A 390 -11.06 -17.88 5.34
CA TYR A 390 -9.95 -18.81 5.41
C TYR A 390 -8.88 -18.37 4.41
N HIS A 391 -7.61 -18.54 4.77
CA HIS A 391 -6.47 -18.19 3.91
C HIS A 391 -5.37 -19.24 3.99
N GLY A 392 -4.66 -19.43 2.89
CA GLY A 392 -3.52 -20.33 2.81
C GLY A 392 -2.68 -20.08 1.57
N SER A 393 -1.47 -20.62 1.60
CA SER A 393 -0.60 -20.66 0.44
C SER A 393 0.23 -21.95 0.43
N VAL A 394 0.55 -22.45 -0.77
CA VAL A 394 1.32 -23.68 -0.94
C VAL A 394 2.34 -23.53 -2.07
N ALA A 395 3.57 -23.97 -1.83
CA ALA A 395 4.63 -23.91 -2.84
C ALA A 395 4.37 -24.93 -3.95
N TYR A 396 4.51 -24.51 -5.21
CA TYR A 396 4.37 -25.40 -6.37
C TYR A 396 5.73 -25.98 -6.82
N GLY A 397 6.84 -25.51 -6.27
CA GLY A 397 8.18 -25.99 -6.60
C GLY A 397 8.45 -25.87 -8.10
N SER A 398 8.82 -26.98 -8.75
CA SER A 398 9.06 -27.02 -10.20
C SER A 398 7.86 -27.51 -11.01
N HIS A 399 6.67 -27.64 -10.40
CA HIS A 399 5.48 -28.12 -11.10
C HIS A 399 4.93 -27.05 -12.03
N THR A 400 4.52 -27.47 -13.24
CA THR A 400 3.91 -26.63 -14.27
C THR A 400 2.58 -27.23 -14.72
N GLY A 401 1.78 -26.45 -15.45
CA GLY A 401 0.46 -26.85 -15.94
C GLY A 401 -0.69 -26.24 -15.13
N ASN A 402 -1.90 -26.75 -15.38
CA ASN A 402 -3.14 -26.19 -14.84
C ASN A 402 -3.13 -26.14 -13.31
N VAL A 403 -3.57 -25.01 -12.76
CA VAL A 403 -3.77 -24.83 -11.32
C VAL A 403 -5.24 -25.10 -11.00
N ILE A 404 -5.50 -25.97 -10.04
CA ILE A 404 -6.85 -26.25 -9.53
C ILE A 404 -6.84 -26.07 -8.02
N VAL A 405 -7.72 -25.21 -7.52
CA VAL A 405 -7.96 -25.03 -6.08
C VAL A 405 -9.36 -25.55 -5.78
N THR A 406 -9.44 -26.57 -4.94
CA THR A 406 -10.71 -27.17 -4.51
C THR A 406 -10.90 -26.93 -3.03
N VAL A 407 -11.99 -26.24 -2.67
CA VAL A 407 -12.45 -26.13 -1.29
C VAL A 407 -13.65 -27.04 -1.13
N HIS A 408 -13.66 -27.87 -0.09
CA HIS A 408 -14.76 -28.76 0.23
C HIS A 408 -15.35 -28.38 1.59
N THR A 409 -16.66 -28.11 1.62
CA THR A 409 -17.43 -27.94 2.87
C THR A 409 -18.43 -29.08 3.02
N PRO A 410 -18.69 -29.55 4.26
CA PRO A 410 -19.66 -30.62 4.52
C PRO A 410 -21.07 -30.36 3.94
N SER A 411 -21.54 -29.12 3.96
CA SER A 411 -22.92 -28.74 3.60
C SER A 411 -23.07 -28.29 2.15
N SER A 412 -22.11 -27.53 1.59
CA SER A 412 -22.20 -27.00 0.22
C SER A 412 -21.47 -27.85 -0.82
N GLY A 413 -20.69 -28.85 -0.41
CA GLY A 413 -19.90 -29.68 -1.31
C GLY A 413 -18.62 -28.98 -1.76
N SER A 414 -18.20 -29.21 -3.01
CA SER A 414 -16.92 -28.71 -3.53
C SER A 414 -17.08 -27.46 -4.39
N ILE A 415 -16.28 -26.44 -4.08
CA ILE A 415 -16.07 -25.24 -4.89
C ILE A 415 -14.72 -25.42 -5.60
N VAL A 416 -14.74 -25.48 -6.93
CA VAL A 416 -13.56 -25.84 -7.74
C VAL A 416 -13.18 -24.69 -8.66
N PHE A 417 -12.12 -23.97 -8.31
CA PHE A 417 -11.49 -23.00 -9.18
C PHE A 417 -10.49 -23.69 -10.11
N GLN A 418 -10.54 -23.34 -11.40
CA GLN A 418 -9.57 -23.77 -12.42
C GLN A 418 -8.93 -22.52 -13.03
N GLY A 419 -7.63 -22.35 -12.81
CA GLY A 419 -6.88 -21.20 -13.26
C GLY A 419 -5.98 -21.48 -14.46
N ASN A 420 -5.40 -20.41 -15.01
CA ASN A 420 -4.41 -20.48 -16.08
C ASN A 420 -3.19 -21.32 -15.68
N PRO A 421 -2.56 -22.04 -16.62
CA PRO A 421 -1.43 -22.91 -16.31
C PRO A 421 -0.18 -22.12 -15.93
N ILE A 422 0.61 -22.67 -15.01
CA ILE A 422 2.00 -22.23 -14.80
C ILE A 422 2.82 -22.73 -15.98
N ALA A 423 3.51 -21.81 -16.65
CA ALA A 423 4.35 -22.09 -17.81
C ALA A 423 5.83 -22.22 -17.41
N SER A 424 6.59 -22.99 -18.20
CA SER A 424 8.04 -23.12 -18.09
C SER A 424 8.82 -22.10 -18.91
N ASP A 425 8.13 -21.28 -19.71
CA ASP A 425 8.73 -20.25 -20.55
C ASP A 425 7.93 -18.94 -20.45
N CYS A 426 8.53 -17.87 -20.97
CA CYS A 426 8.01 -16.50 -20.98
C CYS A 426 7.82 -15.97 -22.41
N SER A 427 7.58 -16.86 -23.37
CA SER A 427 7.35 -16.44 -24.77
C SER A 427 6.12 -15.52 -24.91
N THR A 428 5.14 -15.65 -24.00
CA THR A 428 3.96 -14.77 -23.91
C THR A 428 4.31 -13.31 -23.55
N TRP A 429 5.42 -13.09 -22.86
CA TRP A 429 5.85 -11.77 -22.36
C TRP A 429 7.22 -11.41 -22.91
N ASP A 430 7.44 -11.68 -24.20
CA ASP A 430 8.65 -11.29 -24.95
C ASP A 430 9.98 -11.73 -24.32
N GLY A 431 9.97 -12.85 -23.58
CA GLY A 431 11.15 -13.40 -22.92
C GLY A 431 11.41 -12.85 -21.51
N TYR A 432 10.50 -12.06 -20.95
CA TYR A 432 10.58 -11.53 -19.59
C TYR A 432 9.76 -12.33 -18.58
N THR A 433 10.25 -12.41 -17.35
CA THR A 433 9.49 -12.87 -16.19
C THR A 433 8.40 -11.84 -15.88
N ASN A 434 7.14 -12.23 -16.01
CA ASN A 434 6.03 -11.38 -15.62
C ASN A 434 5.75 -11.51 -14.12
N TYR A 435 6.14 -10.49 -13.36
CA TYR A 435 5.92 -10.42 -11.91
C TYR A 435 4.51 -9.98 -11.51
N ASN A 436 3.65 -9.63 -12.47
CA ASN A 436 2.22 -9.44 -12.22
C ASN A 436 1.55 -10.78 -11.88
N ALA A 437 0.52 -10.74 -11.03
CA ALA A 437 -0.23 -11.92 -10.65
C ALA A 437 -1.37 -12.20 -11.63
N TYR A 438 -1.62 -13.48 -11.89
CA TYR A 438 -2.93 -13.90 -12.39
C TYR A 438 -3.82 -14.18 -11.19
N THR A 439 -5.07 -13.73 -11.24
CA THR A 439 -6.08 -14.06 -10.21
C THR A 439 -7.30 -14.71 -10.86
N GLY A 440 -7.97 -15.56 -10.10
CA GLY A 440 -9.25 -16.11 -10.47
C GLY A 440 -10.06 -16.56 -9.26
N PHE A 441 -11.34 -16.85 -9.49
CA PHE A 441 -12.25 -17.25 -8.42
C PHE A 441 -13.29 -18.24 -8.92
N GLN A 442 -13.94 -18.92 -7.97
CA GLN A 442 -15.13 -19.71 -8.20
C GLN A 442 -16.12 -19.48 -7.07
N THR A 443 -17.37 -19.16 -7.42
CA THR A 443 -18.46 -19.09 -6.46
C THR A 443 -19.04 -20.48 -6.20
N GLY A 444 -19.34 -20.73 -4.92
CA GLY A 444 -20.02 -21.92 -4.43
C GLY A 444 -21.54 -21.74 -4.34
N SER A 445 -22.14 -22.32 -3.31
CA SER A 445 -23.58 -22.18 -3.05
C SER A 445 -23.90 -20.84 -2.38
N ALA A 446 -25.11 -20.35 -2.63
CA ALA A 446 -25.70 -19.32 -1.79
C ALA A 446 -25.98 -19.90 -0.40
N VAL A 447 -25.58 -19.17 0.64
CA VAL A 447 -25.60 -19.62 2.04
C VAL A 447 -26.07 -18.48 2.94
N THR A 448 -26.26 -18.75 4.22
CA THR A 448 -26.50 -17.71 5.22
C THR A 448 -25.89 -18.15 6.54
N ALA A 449 -24.71 -17.62 6.82
CA ALA A 449 -24.00 -17.83 8.08
C ALA A 449 -23.38 -16.51 8.55
N THR A 450 -23.43 -16.26 9.84
CA THR A 450 -22.85 -15.07 10.46
C THR A 450 -21.91 -15.53 11.56
N PRO A 451 -20.71 -14.93 11.71
CA PRO A 451 -19.88 -15.13 12.89
C PRO A 451 -20.69 -14.96 14.18
N ALA A 452 -20.33 -15.69 15.22
CA ALA A 452 -21.01 -15.68 16.50
C ALA A 452 -20.77 -14.39 17.29
N LEU A 453 -19.59 -13.77 17.12
CA LEU A 453 -19.16 -12.60 17.88
C LEU A 453 -19.01 -11.37 16.99
N ASN A 454 -19.50 -10.24 17.47
CA ASN A 454 -19.14 -8.95 16.89
C ASN A 454 -17.66 -8.64 17.21
N MET A 455 -16.97 -7.88 16.35
CA MET A 455 -15.58 -7.47 16.58
C MET A 455 -15.37 -6.76 17.92
N SER A 456 -16.36 -6.01 18.42
CA SER A 456 -16.30 -5.36 19.73
C SER A 456 -16.30 -6.33 20.92
N GLU A 457 -16.65 -7.59 20.70
CA GLU A 457 -16.64 -8.68 21.68
C GLU A 457 -15.39 -9.57 21.55
N GLN A 458 -14.56 -9.29 20.55
CA GLN A 458 -13.35 -10.03 20.25
C GLN A 458 -12.10 -9.25 20.69
N VAL A 459 -11.00 -9.98 20.87
CA VAL A 459 -9.67 -9.42 21.10
C VAL A 459 -8.70 -10.07 20.12
N CYS A 460 -7.53 -9.45 19.94
CA CYS A 460 -6.43 -10.12 19.26
C CYS A 460 -6.06 -11.41 20.00
N ILE A 461 -5.96 -12.53 19.29
CA ILE A 461 -5.59 -13.85 19.84
C ILE A 461 -4.31 -14.42 19.24
N ALA A 462 -3.77 -13.77 18.22
CA ALA A 462 -2.49 -14.10 17.61
C ALA A 462 -1.91 -12.85 16.96
N GLY A 463 -0.60 -12.67 17.09
CA GLY A 463 0.09 -11.52 16.52
C GLY A 463 1.60 -11.70 16.60
N PHE A 464 2.32 -10.77 16.00
CA PHE A 464 3.78 -10.78 15.99
C PHE A 464 4.34 -9.39 16.26
N GLY A 465 5.64 -9.36 16.54
CA GLY A 465 6.45 -8.16 16.68
C GLY A 465 7.73 -8.35 15.87
N VAL A 466 8.42 -7.27 15.54
CA VAL A 466 9.74 -7.33 14.89
C VAL A 466 10.87 -7.28 15.91
N ASN A 467 12.08 -7.70 15.50
CA ASN A 467 13.28 -7.57 16.32
C ASN A 467 13.08 -8.18 17.74
N ASN A 468 13.48 -7.44 18.78
CA ASN A 468 13.38 -7.86 20.18
C ASN A 468 11.93 -7.82 20.73
N PHE A 469 10.94 -7.42 19.92
CA PHE A 469 9.51 -7.51 20.27
C PHE A 469 8.86 -8.84 19.88
N ALA A 470 9.48 -9.63 18.99
CA ALA A 470 8.86 -10.83 18.40
C ALA A 470 8.24 -11.78 19.44
N GLY A 471 9.04 -12.21 20.42
CA GLY A 471 8.55 -13.08 21.48
C GLY A 471 7.57 -12.39 22.43
N LEU A 472 7.74 -11.08 22.67
CA LEU A 472 6.84 -10.32 23.55
C LEU A 472 5.44 -10.20 22.95
N CYS A 473 5.35 -9.84 21.67
CA CYS A 473 4.10 -9.69 20.96
C CYS A 473 3.41 -11.03 20.74
N SER A 474 4.13 -12.07 20.33
CA SER A 474 3.55 -13.41 20.15
C SER A 474 2.86 -13.90 21.44
N PHE A 475 3.53 -13.74 22.59
CA PHE A 475 2.97 -14.12 23.88
C PHE A 475 1.80 -13.21 24.31
N ALA A 476 1.98 -11.89 24.22
CA ALA A 476 0.99 -10.91 24.68
C ALA A 476 -0.31 -10.98 23.87
N CYS A 477 -0.19 -10.95 22.53
CA CYS A 477 -1.31 -11.02 21.61
C CYS A 477 -2.04 -12.37 21.76
N GLY A 478 -1.31 -13.47 22.01
CA GLY A 478 -1.88 -14.78 22.37
C GLY A 478 -2.78 -14.80 23.61
N LEU A 479 -2.73 -13.75 24.45
CA LEU A 479 -3.49 -13.62 25.69
C LEU A 479 -4.50 -12.45 25.66
N GLY A 480 -4.75 -11.84 24.50
CA GLY A 480 -5.68 -10.72 24.38
C GLY A 480 -5.10 -9.35 24.71
N TYR A 481 -3.76 -9.20 24.73
CA TYR A 481 -3.10 -7.89 24.88
C TYR A 481 -2.13 -7.66 23.72
N CYS A 482 -2.55 -6.88 22.72
CA CYS A 482 -1.76 -6.64 21.52
C CYS A 482 -1.69 -5.13 21.24
N PRO A 483 -0.72 -4.40 21.82
CA PRO A 483 -0.61 -2.96 21.60
C PRO A 483 -0.17 -2.68 20.15
N TYR A 484 -1.03 -2.05 19.35
CA TYR A 484 -0.80 -1.78 17.92
C TYR A 484 0.45 -0.92 17.63
N THR A 485 0.93 -0.17 18.63
CA THR A 485 2.15 0.65 18.50
C THR A 485 3.44 -0.18 18.55
N ALA A 486 3.36 -1.48 18.88
CA ALA A 486 4.53 -2.36 18.99
C ALA A 486 4.31 -3.77 18.43
N CYS A 487 3.05 -4.18 18.23
CA CYS A 487 2.68 -5.49 17.74
C CYS A 487 1.68 -5.39 16.58
N THR A 488 1.74 -6.33 15.65
CA THR A 488 0.75 -6.50 14.59
C THR A 488 -0.14 -7.68 14.93
N CYS A 489 -1.45 -7.48 14.94
CA CYS A 489 -2.39 -8.57 15.17
C CYS A 489 -2.70 -9.29 13.85
N THR A 490 -2.81 -10.61 13.91
CA THR A 490 -3.03 -11.49 12.76
C THR A 490 -4.34 -12.27 12.85
N ASN A 491 -4.95 -12.35 14.04
CA ASN A 491 -6.23 -13.04 14.21
C ASN A 491 -7.01 -12.52 15.42
N TYR A 492 -8.34 -12.49 15.29
CA TYR A 492 -9.29 -12.05 16.30
C TYR A 492 -10.20 -13.20 16.76
N GLY A 493 -10.57 -13.16 18.03
CA GLY A 493 -11.49 -14.13 18.59
C GLY A 493 -11.87 -13.85 20.03
N PRO A 494 -12.57 -14.79 20.69
CA PRO A 494 -12.95 -14.65 22.09
C PRO A 494 -11.70 -14.52 22.97
N GLN A 495 -11.82 -13.77 24.06
CA GLN A 495 -10.73 -13.57 25.04
C GLN A 495 -10.13 -14.91 25.47
N PRO A 496 -8.83 -15.16 25.17
CA PRO A 496 -8.16 -16.37 25.60
C PRO A 496 -8.14 -16.50 27.12
N THR A 497 -8.19 -17.73 27.62
CA THR A 497 -8.04 -17.99 29.05
C THR A 497 -6.63 -17.61 29.48
N ARG A 498 -6.52 -16.61 30.35
CA ARG A 498 -5.22 -16.15 30.83
C ARG A 498 -4.64 -17.10 31.89
N PRO A 499 -3.31 -17.25 31.95
CA PRO A 499 -2.67 -18.03 33.00
C PRO A 499 -2.94 -17.44 34.40
N THR A 500 -2.80 -18.28 35.43
CA THR A 500 -3.08 -17.95 36.83
C THR A 500 -1.88 -18.25 37.71
N ALA A 501 -1.87 -17.75 38.95
CA ALA A 501 -0.83 -18.07 39.92
C ALA A 501 -0.65 -19.58 40.17
N ALA A 502 -1.72 -20.38 40.01
CA ALA A 502 -1.70 -21.81 40.26
C ALA A 502 -0.95 -22.62 39.18
N ASN A 503 -0.88 -22.13 37.95
CA ASN A 503 -0.34 -22.85 36.79
C ASN A 503 0.81 -22.13 36.08
N THR A 504 1.34 -21.04 36.66
CA THR A 504 2.37 -20.22 36.01
C THR A 504 3.48 -19.82 36.99
N PRO A 505 4.68 -20.42 36.85
CA PRO A 505 5.87 -19.94 37.55
C PRO A 505 6.15 -18.47 37.21
N GLY A 506 6.46 -17.66 38.22
CA GLY A 506 6.73 -16.23 38.03
C GLY A 506 5.48 -15.36 37.84
N TYR A 507 4.27 -15.90 38.02
CA TYR A 507 3.05 -15.11 37.99
C TYR A 507 3.10 -13.92 38.97
N GLY A 508 2.66 -12.75 38.52
CA GLY A 508 2.69 -11.51 39.31
C GLY A 508 4.05 -10.80 39.32
N THR A 509 5.04 -11.27 38.55
CA THR A 509 6.33 -10.57 38.42
C THR A 509 6.13 -9.22 37.77
N ILE A 510 6.58 -8.16 38.43
CA ILE A 510 6.58 -6.81 37.85
C ILE A 510 7.75 -6.71 36.85
N GLY A 511 7.41 -6.57 35.58
CA GLY A 511 8.37 -6.43 34.50
C GLY A 511 8.62 -4.98 34.10
N TYR A 512 9.88 -4.68 33.80
CA TYR A 512 10.35 -3.42 33.24
C TYR A 512 11.16 -3.68 31.97
N PRO A 513 11.28 -2.70 31.07
CA PRO A 513 12.24 -2.77 29.97
C PRO A 513 13.66 -3.04 30.49
N ALA A 514 14.42 -3.85 29.75
CA ALA A 514 15.84 -4.01 30.01
C ALA A 514 16.61 -2.69 29.84
N GLN A 515 17.81 -2.62 30.43
CA GLN A 515 18.64 -1.42 30.39
C GLN A 515 18.89 -0.96 28.94
N GLY A 516 18.65 0.33 28.66
CA GLY A 516 18.89 0.93 27.34
C GLY A 516 17.71 0.82 26.37
N LEU A 517 16.57 0.25 26.78
CA LEU A 517 15.37 0.15 25.96
C LEU A 517 14.41 1.33 26.16
N THR A 518 13.54 1.50 25.17
CA THR A 518 12.62 2.63 24.99
C THR A 518 11.25 2.37 25.61
N SER A 519 10.32 3.33 25.45
CA SER A 519 9.03 3.35 26.15
C SER A 519 8.04 2.27 25.66
N GLU A 520 8.18 1.83 24.42
CA GLU A 520 7.34 0.84 23.73
C GLU A 520 7.42 -0.55 24.37
N TYR A 521 8.51 -0.85 25.11
CA TYR A 521 8.65 -2.08 25.87
C TYR A 521 7.87 -2.08 27.18
N GLN A 522 7.49 -0.92 27.74
CA GLN A 522 6.97 -0.84 29.10
C GLN A 522 5.68 -1.65 29.30
N GLY A 523 4.70 -1.47 28.42
CA GLY A 523 3.42 -2.17 28.49
C GLY A 523 3.58 -3.67 28.29
N LEU A 524 4.39 -4.07 27.29
CA LEU A 524 4.67 -5.47 26.98
C LEU A 524 5.44 -6.16 28.10
N CYS A 525 6.48 -5.55 28.67
CA CYS A 525 7.23 -6.14 29.77
C CYS A 525 6.39 -6.27 31.04
N SER A 526 5.58 -5.25 31.35
CA SER A 526 4.65 -5.30 32.48
C SER A 526 3.68 -6.48 32.34
N PHE A 527 3.02 -6.60 31.18
CA PHE A 527 2.05 -7.66 30.92
C PHE A 527 2.71 -9.05 30.86
N ASN A 528 3.78 -9.20 30.10
CA ASN A 528 4.40 -10.50 29.84
C ASN A 528 5.05 -11.08 31.10
N CYS A 529 5.83 -10.28 31.84
CA CYS A 529 6.44 -10.76 33.08
C CYS A 529 5.36 -11.10 34.12
N PHE A 530 4.25 -10.36 34.17
CA PHE A 530 3.14 -10.66 35.06
C PHE A 530 2.55 -12.07 34.79
N PHE A 531 2.49 -12.49 33.53
CA PHE A 531 2.06 -13.84 33.14
C PHE A 531 3.21 -14.84 32.97
N GLY A 532 4.37 -14.60 33.58
CA GLY A 532 5.47 -15.56 33.68
C GLY A 532 6.41 -15.60 32.45
N TYR A 533 6.22 -14.75 31.45
CA TYR A 533 7.12 -14.62 30.30
C TYR A 533 7.97 -13.35 30.41
N CYS A 534 9.19 -13.48 30.94
CA CYS A 534 10.09 -12.35 31.18
C CYS A 534 11.45 -12.59 30.52
N PRO A 535 11.55 -12.49 29.18
CA PRO A 535 12.76 -12.85 28.45
C PRO A 535 13.91 -11.88 28.76
N PRO A 536 15.10 -12.38 29.15
CA PRO A 536 16.25 -11.52 29.43
C PRO A 536 16.68 -10.78 28.17
N GLY A 537 17.08 -9.52 28.32
CA GLY A 537 17.49 -8.65 27.20
C GLY A 537 16.35 -7.83 26.59
N ALA A 538 15.09 -8.24 26.77
CA ALA A 538 13.92 -7.40 26.47
C ALA A 538 13.29 -6.87 27.76
N CYS A 539 13.15 -7.74 28.76
CA CYS A 539 12.54 -7.39 30.04
C CYS A 539 13.40 -7.83 31.23
N GLY A 540 13.13 -7.23 32.39
CA GLY A 540 13.73 -7.61 33.67
C GLY A 540 12.92 -7.10 34.86
N THR A 541 13.38 -7.42 36.07
CA THR A 541 12.71 -7.03 37.33
C THR A 541 13.26 -5.73 37.92
N THR A 542 14.31 -5.17 37.33
CA THR A 542 14.95 -3.93 37.77
C THR A 542 14.48 -2.79 36.89
N ASN A 543 13.96 -1.72 37.51
CA ASN A 543 13.58 -0.52 36.78
C ASN A 543 14.80 0.36 36.52
N TYR A 544 15.31 0.33 35.28
CA TYR A 544 16.39 1.22 34.81
C TYR A 544 15.87 2.55 34.25
N GLY A 545 14.55 2.77 34.24
CA GLY A 545 13.91 3.79 33.40
C GLY A 545 13.90 3.39 31.92
N VAL A 546 13.43 4.30 31.08
CA VAL A 546 13.49 4.17 29.61
C VAL A 546 14.35 5.27 29.02
N VAL A 547 15.01 4.97 27.91
CA VAL A 547 15.72 5.99 27.14
C VAL A 547 14.75 6.69 26.19
N PRO A 548 14.95 7.99 25.89
CA PRO A 548 14.18 8.69 24.87
C PRO A 548 14.34 8.02 23.50
N GLU A 549 13.24 7.86 22.77
CA GLU A 549 13.27 7.46 21.36
C GLU A 549 13.87 8.59 20.52
N THR A 550 15.03 8.35 19.90
CA THR A 550 15.59 9.24 18.88
C THR A 550 15.24 8.78 17.48
N VAL A 551 14.97 7.48 17.31
CA VAL A 551 14.58 6.84 16.04
C VAL A 551 13.64 5.69 16.40
N SER A 552 12.56 5.54 15.63
CA SER A 552 11.62 4.44 15.84
C SER A 552 12.31 3.09 15.55
N PRO A 553 12.18 2.09 16.45
CA PRO A 553 12.74 0.75 16.25
C PRO A 553 12.01 -0.07 15.16
N PHE A 554 10.95 0.49 14.59
CA PHE A 554 10.11 -0.13 13.55
C PHE A 554 10.39 0.41 12.15
N LEU A 555 11.31 1.39 12.02
CA LEU A 555 11.72 1.88 10.70
C LEU A 555 12.64 0.85 10.03
N PRO A 556 12.36 0.48 8.76
CA PRO A 556 13.30 -0.29 7.97
C PRO A 556 14.66 0.43 7.85
N PRO A 557 15.76 -0.32 7.75
CA PRO A 557 17.07 0.28 7.57
C PRO A 557 17.21 0.89 6.16
N ALA A 558 17.97 1.96 6.06
CA ALA A 558 18.47 2.48 4.79
C ALA A 558 19.94 2.09 4.60
N CYS A 559 20.41 2.14 3.34
CA CYS A 559 21.85 2.12 3.12
C CYS A 559 22.46 3.43 3.67
N VAL A 560 23.58 3.30 4.39
CA VAL A 560 24.32 4.44 4.97
C VAL A 560 25.81 4.41 4.59
N GLY A 561 26.19 3.51 3.71
CA GLY A 561 27.51 3.46 3.11
C GLY A 561 27.57 2.38 2.04
N GLY A 562 28.19 2.67 0.91
CA GLY A 562 28.29 1.73 -0.20
C GLY A 562 29.55 1.93 -1.03
N THR A 563 29.79 0.98 -1.92
CA THR A 563 30.94 0.94 -2.83
C THR A 563 30.49 0.51 -4.22
N GLY A 564 31.34 0.75 -5.21
CA GLY A 564 31.09 0.42 -6.61
C GLY A 564 32.42 0.13 -7.32
N VAL A 565 32.33 -0.47 -8.50
CA VAL A 565 33.50 -0.80 -9.33
C VAL A 565 33.91 0.40 -10.19
N ASP A 566 35.21 0.56 -10.42
CA ASP A 566 35.77 1.60 -11.29
C ASP A 566 35.22 3.01 -11.00
N ASN A 567 34.60 3.65 -12.00
CA ASN A 567 34.03 4.99 -11.90
C ASN A 567 32.79 5.07 -11.00
N LEU A 568 32.12 3.94 -10.71
CA LEU A 568 31.00 3.88 -9.76
C LEU A 568 31.47 4.02 -8.31
N GLY A 569 32.73 3.72 -8.00
CA GLY A 569 33.24 3.77 -6.62
C GLY A 569 33.03 5.12 -5.94
N GLY A 570 33.26 6.23 -6.67
CA GLY A 570 33.00 7.58 -6.18
C GLY A 570 31.51 7.90 -6.03
N LEU A 571 30.69 7.49 -7.01
CA LEU A 571 29.25 7.72 -7.02
C LEU A 571 28.54 6.95 -5.90
N CYS A 572 28.81 5.64 -5.76
CA CYS A 572 28.27 4.82 -4.68
C CYS A 572 28.76 5.29 -3.31
N GLY A 573 30.03 5.70 -3.20
CA GLY A 573 30.58 6.27 -1.97
C GLY A 573 29.91 7.58 -1.55
N TYR A 574 29.34 8.34 -2.49
CA TYR A 574 28.60 9.57 -2.23
C TYR A 574 27.11 9.35 -2.00
N ALA A 575 26.45 8.56 -2.84
CA ALA A 575 24.99 8.42 -2.86
C ALA A 575 24.45 7.45 -1.81
N CYS A 576 25.12 6.29 -1.64
CA CYS A 576 24.67 5.26 -0.70
C CYS A 576 24.56 5.75 0.76
N PRO A 577 25.43 6.65 1.28
CA PRO A 577 25.24 7.28 2.59
C PRO A 577 23.92 8.04 2.80
N TYR A 578 23.19 8.37 1.73
CA TYR A 578 21.89 9.04 1.76
C TYR A 578 20.72 8.10 1.42
N GLY A 579 20.95 6.79 1.40
CA GLY A 579 19.95 5.76 1.06
C GLY A 579 19.78 5.48 -0.43
N TYR A 580 20.29 6.33 -1.32
CA TYR A 580 20.25 6.08 -2.77
C TYR A 580 21.40 5.15 -3.19
N CYS A 581 21.14 3.84 -3.22
CA CYS A 581 22.15 2.82 -3.48
C CYS A 581 21.60 1.70 -4.40
N PRO A 582 21.47 1.95 -5.72
CA PRO A 582 20.92 0.96 -6.66
C PRO A 582 21.76 -0.32 -6.69
N ILE A 583 21.15 -1.50 -6.58
CA ILE A 583 21.86 -2.77 -6.40
C ILE A 583 22.66 -3.21 -7.64
N HIS A 584 22.21 -2.81 -8.83
CA HIS A 584 22.90 -3.11 -10.09
C HIS A 584 24.17 -2.28 -10.28
N SER A 585 24.26 -1.11 -9.61
CA SER A 585 25.41 -0.21 -9.70
C SER A 585 26.31 -0.24 -8.46
N CYS A 586 25.73 -0.46 -7.28
CA CYS A 586 26.37 -0.29 -5.99
C CYS A 586 26.17 -1.48 -5.06
N THR A 587 27.17 -1.74 -4.21
CA THR A 587 27.05 -2.66 -3.08
C THR A 587 26.88 -1.86 -1.79
N CYS A 588 25.77 -2.07 -1.07
CA CYS A 588 25.58 -1.50 0.26
C CYS A 588 26.51 -2.20 1.28
N THR A 589 27.42 -1.44 1.88
CA THR A 589 28.42 -1.93 2.84
C THR A 589 28.03 -1.69 4.30
N ALA A 590 27.08 -0.79 4.55
CA ALA A 590 26.59 -0.47 5.89
C ALA A 590 25.12 -0.03 5.83
N GLN A 591 24.34 -0.50 6.80
CA GLN A 591 22.92 -0.17 6.95
C GLN A 591 22.69 0.60 8.26
N GLY A 592 21.68 1.46 8.29
CA GLY A 592 21.36 2.26 9.45
C GLY A 592 20.15 3.15 9.25
N VAL A 593 20.06 4.19 10.07
CA VAL A 593 18.99 5.19 9.99
C VAL A 593 19.19 6.03 8.74
N LEU A 594 18.12 6.26 7.98
CA LEU A 594 18.17 7.10 6.80
C LEU A 594 18.72 8.49 7.13
N ASN A 595 19.81 8.86 6.46
CA ASN A 595 20.30 10.23 6.43
C ASN A 595 19.62 10.96 5.26
N PRO A 596 18.77 11.97 5.52
CA PRO A 596 18.06 12.66 4.45
C PRO A 596 19.03 13.21 3.39
N PRO A 597 18.75 12.99 2.09
CA PRO A 597 19.57 13.55 1.02
C PRO A 597 19.72 15.07 1.14
N LEU A 598 20.87 15.58 0.72
CA LEU A 598 21.05 17.02 0.59
C LEU A 598 20.02 17.62 -0.38
N PRO A 599 19.61 18.88 -0.16
CA PRO A 599 18.73 19.56 -1.09
C PRO A 599 19.35 19.64 -2.48
N VAL A 600 18.53 19.51 -3.52
CA VAL A 600 18.99 19.70 -4.90
C VAL A 600 19.34 21.16 -5.13
N ILE A 601 20.57 21.43 -5.57
CA ILE A 601 21.09 22.79 -5.73
C ILE A 601 20.99 23.30 -7.17
N ASP A 602 21.38 22.51 -8.18
CA ASP A 602 21.22 22.82 -9.62
C ASP A 602 21.75 21.65 -10.47
N GLY A 603 21.35 21.58 -11.74
CA GLY A 603 21.88 20.66 -12.77
C GLY A 603 21.41 19.22 -12.64
N ALA A 604 21.07 18.57 -13.77
CA ALA A 604 20.93 17.11 -13.84
C ALA A 604 22.25 16.51 -14.33
N GLY A 605 22.52 15.26 -13.96
CA GLY A 605 23.68 14.51 -14.42
C GLY A 605 23.25 13.31 -15.25
N THR A 606 24.08 12.92 -16.20
CA THR A 606 23.97 11.68 -16.98
C THR A 606 25.33 11.00 -17.01
N ALA A 607 25.38 9.75 -17.44
CA ALA A 607 26.58 8.98 -17.64
C ALA A 607 27.60 9.72 -18.53
N GLY A 608 28.87 9.56 -18.20
CA GLY A 608 29.96 10.02 -19.06
C GLY A 608 30.01 9.24 -20.39
N PRO A 609 30.60 9.82 -21.46
CA PRO A 609 30.65 9.18 -22.77
C PRO A 609 31.26 7.76 -22.73
N GLY A 610 30.52 6.79 -23.27
CA GLY A 610 30.94 5.39 -23.36
C GLY A 610 30.74 4.57 -22.08
N LEU A 611 30.09 5.15 -21.07
CA LEU A 611 29.59 4.41 -19.92
C LEU A 611 28.17 3.89 -20.17
N ASP A 612 27.75 2.97 -19.33
CA ASP A 612 26.44 2.34 -19.40
C ASP A 612 25.38 3.25 -18.74
N ASP A 613 24.46 3.78 -19.52
CA ASP A 613 23.44 4.71 -19.04
C ASP A 613 22.59 4.08 -17.93
N GLU A 614 22.28 2.77 -18.02
CA GLU A 614 21.47 2.06 -17.02
C GLU A 614 22.16 2.00 -15.64
N LEU A 615 23.48 1.86 -15.63
CA LEU A 615 24.26 1.79 -14.38
C LEU A 615 24.60 3.17 -13.81
N TYR A 616 24.70 4.20 -14.64
CA TYR A 616 25.26 5.50 -14.25
C TYR A 616 24.22 6.63 -14.16
N ASP A 617 23.18 6.67 -14.99
CA ASP A 617 22.31 7.85 -15.10
C ASP A 617 21.60 8.20 -13.79
N GLY A 618 21.01 7.22 -13.11
CA GLY A 618 20.35 7.45 -11.81
C GLY A 618 21.29 8.02 -10.76
N LEU A 619 22.50 7.45 -10.65
CA LEU A 619 23.55 7.90 -9.74
C LEU A 619 24.09 9.29 -10.11
N CYS A 620 24.33 9.53 -11.40
CA CYS A 620 24.80 10.82 -11.89
C CYS A 620 23.74 11.91 -11.68
N ASN A 621 22.47 11.63 -11.95
CA ASN A 621 21.39 12.55 -11.68
C ASN A 621 21.26 12.86 -10.18
N PHE A 622 21.30 11.83 -9.33
CA PHE A 622 21.27 12.00 -7.87
C PHE A 622 22.44 12.85 -7.35
N ALA A 623 23.65 12.56 -7.81
CA ALA A 623 24.88 13.17 -7.32
C ALA A 623 25.13 14.58 -7.88
N CYS A 624 25.04 14.76 -9.21
CA CYS A 624 25.32 16.04 -9.86
C CYS A 624 24.34 17.13 -9.41
N SER A 625 23.06 16.76 -9.21
CA SER A 625 22.03 17.67 -8.70
C SER A 625 22.29 18.17 -7.28
N ARG A 626 23.19 17.51 -6.55
CA ARG A 626 23.58 17.83 -5.17
C ARG A 626 25.03 18.28 -5.06
N GLY A 627 25.64 18.68 -6.19
CA GLY A 627 26.96 19.30 -6.24
C GLY A 627 28.14 18.33 -6.29
N TYR A 628 27.90 17.02 -6.41
CA TYR A 628 28.95 16.03 -6.63
C TYR A 628 28.84 15.46 -8.05
N CYS A 629 29.59 16.03 -9.01
CA CYS A 629 29.57 15.60 -10.41
C CYS A 629 30.98 15.23 -10.88
N PRO A 630 31.45 13.99 -10.61
CA PRO A 630 32.81 13.57 -10.94
C PRO A 630 33.01 13.43 -12.46
N GLY A 631 33.90 14.25 -13.02
CA GLY A 631 34.24 14.20 -14.44
C GLY A 631 34.81 12.83 -14.84
N GLY A 632 34.36 12.32 -15.99
CA GLY A 632 34.71 10.98 -16.48
C GLY A 632 33.74 9.87 -16.04
N ALA A 633 32.98 10.08 -14.96
CA ALA A 633 31.85 9.22 -14.56
C ALA A 633 30.51 9.84 -14.95
N CYS A 634 30.39 11.17 -14.78
CA CYS A 634 29.17 11.91 -15.11
C CYS A 634 29.46 13.16 -15.95
N GLU A 635 28.45 13.59 -16.69
CA GLU A 635 28.38 14.91 -17.33
C GLU A 635 27.10 15.63 -16.90
N TYR A 636 27.18 16.96 -16.79
CA TYR A 636 25.97 17.77 -16.62
C TYR A 636 25.14 17.74 -17.90
N VAL A 637 23.83 17.55 -17.74
CA VAL A 637 22.88 17.66 -18.85
C VAL A 637 22.88 19.10 -19.36
N THR A 638 23.23 19.28 -20.63
CA THR A 638 23.20 20.56 -21.34
C THR A 638 22.23 20.50 -22.51
N ALA A 639 21.80 21.67 -23.01
CA ALA A 639 20.92 21.75 -24.19
C ALA A 639 21.52 21.10 -25.45
N SER A 640 22.85 20.88 -25.51
CA SER A 640 23.53 20.21 -26.62
C SER A 640 23.68 18.69 -26.47
N ASN A 641 23.63 18.17 -25.23
CA ASN A 641 23.80 16.75 -24.94
C ASN A 641 22.47 16.07 -24.54
N GLY A 642 21.38 16.84 -24.41
CA GLY A 642 20.04 16.38 -24.00
C GLY A 642 19.26 15.58 -25.05
N LEU A 643 19.91 14.66 -25.77
CA LEU A 643 19.23 13.61 -26.50
C LEU A 643 18.99 12.42 -25.57
N PHE A 644 18.05 12.57 -24.64
CA PHE A 644 17.26 11.41 -24.27
C PHE A 644 16.51 11.00 -25.55
N LYS A 645 16.80 9.80 -26.07
CA LYS A 645 15.90 9.13 -27.00
C LYS A 645 14.67 8.67 -26.21
N ASN A 646 13.82 9.61 -25.85
CA ASN A 646 12.39 9.38 -25.73
C ASN A 646 11.74 10.17 -26.84
N ALA A 647 10.84 9.53 -27.59
CA ALA A 647 10.26 10.04 -28.83
C ALA A 647 9.44 11.33 -28.70
N THR A 648 9.45 12.03 -27.57
CA THR A 648 8.64 13.25 -27.35
C THR A 648 9.28 14.35 -26.48
N GLY A 649 10.53 14.24 -26.03
CA GLY A 649 11.26 15.37 -25.45
C GLY A 649 10.58 16.06 -24.26
N LEU A 650 10.40 15.35 -23.14
CA LEU A 650 10.09 15.90 -21.83
C LEU A 650 10.66 15.05 -20.70
N VAL A 651 11.14 15.69 -19.64
CA VAL A 651 11.70 15.08 -18.44
C VAL A 651 10.58 14.87 -17.41
N ASN A 652 10.24 13.61 -17.12
CA ASN A 652 9.41 13.24 -15.97
C ASN A 652 10.32 12.77 -14.83
N GLY A 653 10.81 13.71 -14.05
CA GLY A 653 11.67 13.43 -12.89
C GLY A 653 11.85 14.68 -12.03
N TRP A 654 10.75 15.34 -11.65
CA TRP A 654 10.80 16.50 -10.77
C TRP A 654 11.00 16.06 -9.32
N PHE A 655 12.24 16.11 -8.85
CA PHE A 655 12.56 16.28 -7.43
C PHE A 655 13.50 17.50 -7.28
N ARG A 656 12.97 18.73 -7.16
CA ARG A 656 13.80 19.94 -6.93
C ARG A 656 13.15 21.01 -6.04
N ASN A 657 13.59 20.98 -4.78
CA ASN A 657 13.89 22.02 -3.78
C ASN A 657 13.00 23.27 -3.54
N ALA A 658 12.95 23.65 -2.27
CA ALA A 658 12.09 24.62 -1.57
C ALA A 658 12.28 26.12 -1.90
N THR A 659 12.86 26.48 -3.03
CA THR A 659 13.04 27.90 -3.39
C THR A 659 12.64 28.14 -4.83
N GLY A 660 11.41 28.64 -4.99
CA GLY A 660 10.79 28.88 -6.28
C GLY A 660 11.58 29.81 -7.21
N VAL A 661 11.20 29.70 -8.50
CA VAL A 661 11.53 30.50 -9.68
C VAL A 661 12.48 29.80 -10.67
N SER A 662 11.93 29.35 -11.82
CA SER A 662 12.29 29.92 -13.13
C SER A 662 11.34 29.47 -14.26
N ASN A 663 11.12 30.39 -15.20
CA ASN A 663 10.26 30.29 -16.38
C ASN A 663 10.93 29.49 -17.52
N GLY A 664 10.16 28.63 -18.19
CA GLY A 664 10.54 28.01 -19.47
C GLY A 664 9.36 27.26 -20.09
N THR A 665 9.10 27.51 -21.37
CA THR A 665 7.90 27.14 -22.14
C THR A 665 7.71 25.63 -22.31
N VAL A 666 6.49 25.15 -22.04
CA VAL A 666 6.08 23.72 -21.99
C VAL A 666 5.54 23.23 -23.35
N VAL A 667 6.02 22.08 -23.83
CA VAL A 667 5.38 21.29 -24.91
C VAL A 667 5.24 19.85 -24.41
N SER A 668 4.00 19.34 -24.45
CA SER A 668 3.39 18.18 -23.78
C SER A 668 3.90 16.78 -24.14
N GLY A 669 3.89 15.87 -23.15
CA GLY A 669 4.11 14.42 -23.19
C GLY A 669 3.62 13.83 -21.86
N ARG A 670 2.89 12.72 -21.92
CA ARG A 670 1.84 12.28 -20.97
C ARG A 670 2.39 11.34 -19.87
N ARG A 671 1.66 11.21 -18.76
CA ARG A 671 1.74 10.06 -17.84
C ARG A 671 0.56 9.13 -18.08
#